data_AF-A0A6V8NM07-F1
#
_entry.id   AF-A0A6V8NM07-F1
#
_cell.length_a   1.000
_cell.length_b   1.000
_cell.length_c   1.000
_cell.angle_alpha   90.00
_cell.angle_beta   90.00
_cell.angle_gamma   90.00
#
_symmetry.space_group_name_H-M   'P 1'
#
loop_
_entity.id
_entity.type
_entity.pdbx_description
1 polymer ?
#
loop_
_entity_poly.entity_id
_entity_poly.type
_entity_poly.pdbx_seq_one_letter_code
_entity_poly.pdbx_strand_id
1 'polypeptide(L)'
;MEKIVHILTVGTSLLTNTGGKPRPDASYQTKVKCLNDFCDNILRIPRGQDLSSCKHELLQKLRELNLSEEIGYRPPQGGIKDRLPQEISYLWIHKQKHENEPTADCYFLTSDTNTGIVCGEVIKEYVNSHSELQRRYMVVSCEKIKGVDDEKGEDFKQKGSRNLIDRMNEIINQVENEADRIYLNTTGGYKGLVPYSTLQAMVRSDKVVLCYLFENSLDIMEMPVYPIGLDFHLWHRNTTRLRMVLNPRTKEYFECYLDRKIKNLLYEESGQMELFSLGKYLEKQYQNQLRQDPIKVYSKQIIGMLLRDSLGDKVEKLREILEKLVDRVGDLIWEGDKIPEEVDHALNHHHNLLEFAELFLIPILSVDQNYLNVKERFCLLAAILLHDCGHSLAYMETNTFGKVPLFPSEIREFHHFLSCQRLNNPETAKELEWPGKEGLENQGLDENLHDAVLTTCLYHRKSMGYVQKEENSRNHFLDKDYPSLRDYIKDKSFKDIDLMKVVALMRLSDGCDIQVRRAGTEEEIKITLNLLKRDYQTALKRAIDAVELWRSIYQASNDTSKSIFRDADFAIKVTPNKGEITSIKLNDKDRRIHRSCLEKLHNGSSSECVRKLARHWIMTAEMVDRAEMISKQENHYLKHQCVEEVRVIPTDRFNKNNFNFIIQLIENNLVSKYLDKPYSQESEETVRQLIEKEVSNEYESIKDCSYKLSVIYQWGDNEPFYPRNYQ
;
A
#
# COMPACT_ATOMS: atom_id res chain seq x y z
N MET A 1 -5.03 -29.32 12.31
CA MET A 1 -6.45 -29.28 12.70
C MET A 1 -6.71 -27.84 13.06
N GLU A 2 -7.76 -27.27 12.51
CA GLU A 2 -8.12 -25.90 12.83
C GLU A 2 -8.39 -25.77 14.35
N LYS A 3 -8.01 -24.64 14.96
CA LYS A 3 -8.25 -24.36 16.39
C LYS A 3 -9.14 -23.13 16.51
N ILE A 4 -10.25 -23.29 17.23
CA ILE A 4 -11.24 -22.24 17.45
C ILE A 4 -11.24 -21.83 18.92
N VAL A 5 -11.37 -20.52 19.16
CA VAL A 5 -11.49 -19.97 20.52
C VAL A 5 -12.72 -19.09 20.60
N HIS A 6 -13.47 -19.18 21.70
CA HIS A 6 -14.52 -18.23 22.05
C HIS A 6 -14.15 -17.47 23.32
N ILE A 7 -14.30 -16.14 23.28
CA ILE A 7 -14.19 -15.25 24.43
C ILE A 7 -15.59 -14.66 24.66
N LEU A 8 -16.25 -15.03 25.76
CA LEU A 8 -17.62 -14.60 26.06
C LEU A 8 -17.63 -13.70 27.28
N THR A 9 -18.25 -12.53 27.16
CA THR A 9 -18.69 -11.79 28.35
C THR A 9 -19.93 -12.46 28.91
N VAL A 10 -19.91 -12.76 30.21
CA VAL A 10 -20.99 -13.48 30.89
C VAL A 10 -21.77 -12.51 31.77
N GLY A 11 -23.08 -12.46 31.56
CA GLY A 11 -23.99 -11.61 32.31
C GLY A 11 -24.77 -12.36 33.38
N THR A 12 -25.80 -11.69 33.88
CA THR A 12 -26.78 -12.25 34.82
C THR A 12 -27.98 -12.84 34.09
N SER A 13 -27.81 -13.21 32.81
CA SER A 13 -28.88 -13.72 31.94
C SER A 13 -29.51 -14.99 32.53
N LEU A 14 -28.72 -15.84 33.20
CA LEU A 14 -29.20 -17.02 33.93
C LEU A 14 -30.30 -16.69 34.96
N LEU A 15 -30.22 -15.52 35.60
CA LEU A 15 -31.17 -15.12 36.65
C LEU A 15 -32.28 -14.22 36.13
N THR A 16 -32.02 -13.49 35.04
CA THR A 16 -32.92 -12.46 34.52
C THR A 16 -33.70 -12.89 33.28
N ASN A 17 -33.31 -14.00 32.63
CA ASN A 17 -33.87 -14.44 31.35
C ASN A 17 -34.86 -15.62 31.46
N THR A 18 -35.23 -16.05 32.66
CA THR A 18 -36.01 -17.28 32.87
C THR A 18 -37.53 -17.07 32.72
N GLY A 19 -38.01 -15.82 32.66
CA GLY A 19 -39.43 -15.43 32.68
C GLY A 19 -40.22 -15.42 31.35
N GLY A 20 -39.85 -16.20 30.32
CA GLY A 20 -40.54 -16.20 29.01
C GLY A 20 -42.05 -16.51 29.06
N LYS A 21 -42.82 -16.12 28.01
CA LYS A 21 -44.29 -16.30 27.92
C LYS A 21 -44.73 -17.75 28.27
N PRO A 22 -45.90 -17.94 28.93
CA PRO A 22 -46.41 -19.27 29.29
C PRO A 22 -46.54 -20.18 28.05
N ARG A 23 -46.12 -21.45 28.16
CA ARG A 23 -46.15 -22.46 27.08
C ARG A 23 -47.21 -23.55 27.34
N PRO A 24 -47.76 -24.25 26.33
CA PRO A 24 -48.93 -25.12 26.53
C PRO A 24 -48.78 -26.27 27.53
N ASP A 25 -47.56 -26.74 27.81
CA ASP A 25 -47.29 -27.85 28.70
C ASP A 25 -47.26 -27.42 30.19
N ALA A 26 -48.27 -27.84 30.95
CA ALA A 26 -48.41 -27.53 32.37
C ALA A 26 -47.30 -28.14 33.26
N SER A 27 -46.79 -29.33 32.94
CA SER A 27 -45.70 -29.95 33.71
C SER A 27 -44.39 -29.20 33.50
N TYR A 28 -44.13 -28.76 32.27
CA TYR A 28 -42.97 -27.94 31.93
C TYR A 28 -43.06 -26.55 32.54
N GLN A 29 -44.25 -25.92 32.51
CA GLN A 29 -44.48 -24.63 33.16
C GLN A 29 -44.21 -24.67 34.67
N THR A 30 -44.50 -25.79 35.34
CA THR A 30 -44.26 -25.93 36.78
C THR A 30 -42.76 -25.91 37.11
N LYS A 31 -41.93 -26.60 36.30
CA LYS A 31 -40.47 -26.59 36.45
C LYS A 31 -39.88 -25.20 36.20
N VAL A 32 -40.32 -24.55 35.12
CA VAL A 32 -39.94 -23.17 34.79
C VAL A 32 -40.31 -22.19 35.90
N LYS A 33 -41.53 -22.31 36.45
CA LYS A 33 -41.96 -21.47 37.56
C LYS A 33 -41.06 -21.66 38.79
N CYS A 34 -40.69 -22.90 39.10
CA CYS A 34 -39.76 -23.19 40.20
C CYS A 34 -38.38 -22.56 39.98
N LEU A 35 -37.86 -22.59 38.75
CA LEU A 35 -36.62 -21.89 38.39
C LEU A 35 -36.76 -20.37 38.56
N ASN A 36 -37.85 -19.77 38.07
CA ASN A 36 -38.12 -18.33 38.21
C ASN A 36 -38.21 -17.91 39.68
N ASP A 37 -39.01 -18.62 40.48
CA ASP A 37 -39.19 -18.33 41.90
C ASP A 37 -37.84 -18.41 42.64
N PHE A 38 -36.98 -19.37 42.26
CA PHE A 38 -35.64 -19.48 42.83
C PHE A 38 -34.71 -18.34 42.40
N CYS A 39 -34.67 -18.00 41.10
CA CYS A 39 -33.90 -16.87 40.60
C CYS A 39 -34.35 -15.54 41.24
N ASP A 40 -35.66 -15.32 41.39
CA ASP A 40 -36.22 -14.15 42.05
C ASP A 40 -35.79 -14.07 43.53
N ASN A 41 -35.72 -15.21 44.21
CA ASN A 41 -35.20 -15.26 45.58
C ASN A 41 -33.72 -14.88 45.64
N ILE A 42 -32.90 -15.36 44.69
CA ILE A 42 -31.48 -14.98 44.60
C ILE A 42 -31.34 -13.49 44.32
N LEU A 43 -32.15 -12.93 43.41
CA LEU A 43 -32.12 -11.49 43.08
C LEU A 43 -32.56 -10.59 44.25
N ARG A 44 -33.28 -11.12 45.24
CA ARG A 44 -33.63 -10.43 46.48
C ARG A 44 -32.53 -10.49 47.54
N ILE A 45 -31.55 -11.39 47.40
CA ILE A 45 -30.41 -11.45 48.30
C ILE A 45 -29.56 -10.19 48.10
N PRO A 46 -29.15 -9.48 49.17
CA PRO A 46 -28.29 -8.31 49.04
C PRO A 46 -27.01 -8.62 48.26
N ARG A 47 -26.64 -7.77 47.29
CA ARG A 47 -25.56 -8.00 46.30
C ARG A 47 -24.18 -8.33 46.87
N GLY A 48 -23.90 -8.01 48.14
CA GLY A 48 -22.64 -8.33 48.83
C GLY A 48 -22.61 -9.69 49.55
N GLN A 49 -23.72 -10.42 49.61
CA GLN A 49 -23.75 -11.74 50.26
C GLN A 49 -23.26 -12.85 49.33
N ASP A 50 -22.59 -13.84 49.91
CA ASP A 50 -22.11 -15.02 49.19
C ASP A 50 -23.29 -15.84 48.65
N LEU A 51 -23.24 -16.13 47.35
CA LEU A 51 -24.25 -16.89 46.61
C LEU A 51 -23.77 -18.31 46.25
N SER A 52 -22.60 -18.73 46.73
CA SER A 52 -21.99 -20.03 46.43
C SER A 52 -22.88 -21.22 46.78
N SER A 53 -23.70 -21.08 47.85
CA SER A 53 -24.67 -22.10 48.28
C SER A 53 -25.79 -22.35 47.27
N CYS A 54 -26.12 -21.36 46.43
CA CYS A 54 -27.18 -21.47 45.43
C CYS A 54 -26.73 -22.18 44.13
N LYS A 55 -25.42 -22.34 43.92
CA LYS A 55 -24.83 -22.87 42.68
C LYS A 55 -25.36 -24.24 42.30
N HIS A 56 -25.35 -25.19 43.23
CA HIS A 56 -25.75 -26.58 42.97
C HIS A 56 -27.22 -26.66 42.55
N GLU A 57 -28.10 -25.96 43.28
CA GLU A 57 -29.53 -25.93 42.98
C GLU A 57 -29.83 -25.19 41.66
N LEU A 58 -29.15 -24.08 41.37
CA LEU A 58 -29.25 -23.39 40.07
C LEU A 58 -28.87 -24.32 38.92
N LEU A 59 -27.75 -25.04 39.04
CA LEU A 59 -27.28 -25.96 38.01
C LEU A 59 -28.27 -27.13 37.81
N GLN A 60 -28.82 -27.68 38.89
CA GLN A 60 -29.82 -28.74 38.81
C GLN A 60 -31.07 -28.26 38.07
N LYS A 61 -31.63 -27.09 38.44
CA LYS A 61 -32.81 -26.54 37.76
C LYS A 61 -32.52 -26.18 36.30
N LEU A 62 -31.31 -25.70 35.98
CA LEU A 62 -30.90 -25.43 34.59
C LEU A 62 -30.84 -26.72 33.75
N ARG A 63 -30.40 -27.84 34.34
CA ARG A 63 -30.39 -29.18 33.70
C ARG A 63 -31.80 -29.73 33.43
N GLU A 64 -32.82 -29.22 34.10
CA GLU A 64 -34.21 -29.61 33.83
C GLU A 64 -34.78 -29.00 32.54
N LEU A 65 -34.14 -27.96 32.00
CA LEU A 65 -34.53 -27.34 30.73
C LEU A 65 -34.01 -28.19 29.55
N ASN A 66 -34.90 -28.51 28.60
CA ASN A 66 -34.50 -29.16 27.37
C ASN A 66 -33.96 -28.10 26.39
N LEU A 67 -32.68 -28.22 26.06
CA LEU A 67 -31.96 -27.23 25.30
C LEU A 67 -32.49 -27.10 23.85
N SER A 68 -32.75 -28.22 23.16
CA SER A 68 -33.29 -28.21 21.80
C SER A 68 -34.71 -27.65 21.75
N GLU A 69 -35.53 -28.00 22.73
CA GLU A 69 -36.87 -27.44 22.86
C GLU A 69 -36.81 -25.94 23.11
N GLU A 70 -36.03 -25.48 24.10
CA GLU A 70 -35.89 -24.05 24.43
C GLU A 70 -35.49 -23.20 23.23
N ILE A 71 -34.49 -23.64 22.46
CA ILE A 71 -34.05 -22.94 21.25
C ILE A 71 -35.12 -22.98 20.15
N GLY A 72 -35.88 -24.07 20.04
CA GLY A 72 -37.00 -24.19 19.10
C GLY A 72 -38.11 -23.15 19.30
N TYR A 73 -38.16 -22.48 20.47
CA TYR A 73 -39.10 -21.37 20.70
C TYR A 73 -38.62 -20.01 20.19
N ARG A 74 -37.36 -19.88 19.76
CA ARG A 74 -36.87 -18.69 19.05
C ARG A 74 -37.39 -18.74 17.61
N PRO A 75 -38.36 -17.91 17.22
CA PRO A 75 -38.85 -17.93 15.84
C PRO A 75 -37.79 -17.36 14.89
N PRO A 76 -37.82 -17.74 13.60
CA PRO A 76 -36.94 -17.15 12.58
C PRO A 76 -37.14 -15.64 12.38
N GLN A 77 -38.30 -15.09 12.77
CA GLN A 77 -38.71 -13.69 12.49
C GLN A 77 -39.14 -12.91 13.75
N GLY A 78 -38.55 -13.23 14.91
CA GLY A 78 -38.78 -12.51 16.18
C GLY A 78 -40.08 -12.89 16.91
N GLY A 79 -40.00 -13.10 18.23
CA GLY A 79 -41.17 -13.49 19.04
C GLY A 79 -40.85 -13.93 20.47
N ILE A 80 -40.93 -15.23 20.77
CA ILE A 80 -40.80 -15.77 22.15
C ILE A 80 -39.32 -16.00 22.49
N LYS A 81 -38.86 -15.40 23.59
CA LYS A 81 -37.52 -15.62 24.14
C LYS A 81 -37.40 -17.02 24.74
N ASP A 82 -36.29 -17.71 24.48
CA ASP A 82 -35.93 -18.91 25.23
C ASP A 82 -35.50 -18.53 26.65
N ARG A 83 -35.53 -19.52 27.55
CA ARG A 83 -35.21 -19.33 28.97
C ARG A 83 -33.78 -19.66 29.33
N LEU A 84 -32.96 -20.03 28.34
CA LEU A 84 -31.56 -20.33 28.59
C LEU A 84 -30.79 -19.02 28.83
N PRO A 85 -29.67 -19.08 29.57
CA PRO A 85 -28.67 -18.03 29.55
C PRO A 85 -28.23 -17.75 28.11
N GLN A 86 -28.06 -16.47 27.76
CA GLN A 86 -27.74 -16.06 26.39
C GLN A 86 -26.44 -16.71 25.87
N GLU A 87 -25.50 -16.98 26.76
CA GLU A 87 -24.24 -17.66 26.49
C GLU A 87 -24.48 -19.11 26.03
N ILE A 88 -25.41 -19.83 26.67
CA ILE A 88 -25.79 -21.20 26.29
C ILE A 88 -26.56 -21.18 24.97
N SER A 89 -27.49 -20.24 24.81
CA SER A 89 -28.25 -20.11 23.56
C SER A 89 -27.33 -19.85 22.38
N TYR A 90 -26.35 -18.94 22.54
CA TYR A 90 -25.35 -18.66 21.52
C TYR A 90 -24.51 -19.89 21.17
N LEU A 91 -23.90 -20.55 22.16
CA LEU A 91 -23.04 -21.71 21.90
C LEU A 91 -23.79 -22.84 21.18
N TRP A 92 -25.05 -23.06 21.55
CA TRP A 92 -25.87 -24.05 20.85
C TRP A 92 -26.19 -23.67 19.41
N ILE A 93 -26.68 -22.46 19.18
CA ILE A 93 -27.03 -21.98 17.83
C ILE A 93 -25.77 -21.96 16.95
N HIS A 94 -24.64 -21.56 17.51
CA HIS A 94 -23.35 -21.59 16.83
C HIS A 94 -22.95 -23.02 16.44
N LYS A 95 -23.04 -23.99 17.36
CA LYS A 95 -22.79 -25.41 17.04
C LYS A 95 -23.66 -25.90 15.88
N GLN A 96 -24.94 -25.51 15.85
CA GLN A 96 -25.86 -25.89 14.78
C GLN A 96 -25.51 -25.25 13.43
N LYS A 97 -25.10 -23.98 13.43
CA LYS A 97 -24.69 -23.26 12.20
C LYS A 97 -23.32 -23.70 11.67
N HIS A 98 -22.46 -24.23 12.55
CA HIS A 98 -21.06 -24.57 12.26
C HIS A 98 -20.72 -26.02 12.63
N GLU A 99 -21.54 -26.98 12.18
CA GLU A 99 -21.45 -28.39 12.58
C GLU A 99 -20.10 -29.05 12.23
N ASN A 100 -19.45 -28.61 11.15
CA ASN A 100 -18.19 -29.17 10.65
C ASN A 100 -16.93 -28.58 11.30
N GLU A 101 -17.07 -27.53 12.11
CA GLU A 101 -15.91 -26.90 12.73
C GLU A 101 -15.31 -27.79 13.87
N PRO A 102 -14.02 -27.64 14.20
CA PRO A 102 -13.33 -28.36 15.27
C PRO A 102 -13.82 -27.96 16.67
N THR A 103 -13.38 -28.70 17.70
CA THR A 103 -13.61 -28.34 19.11
C THR A 103 -13.03 -26.96 19.44
N ALA A 104 -13.67 -26.23 20.36
CA ALA A 104 -13.28 -24.89 20.72
C ALA A 104 -13.06 -24.67 22.23
N ASP A 105 -12.01 -23.92 22.56
CA ASP A 105 -11.75 -23.47 23.91
C ASP A 105 -12.58 -22.21 24.21
N CYS A 106 -13.18 -22.14 25.39
CA CYS A 106 -14.03 -21.04 25.82
C CYS A 106 -13.46 -20.33 27.06
N TYR A 107 -13.35 -19.00 26.97
CA TYR A 107 -12.95 -18.11 28.05
C TYR A 107 -14.14 -17.24 28.46
N PHE A 108 -14.58 -17.38 29.71
CA PHE A 108 -15.71 -16.64 30.26
C PHE A 108 -15.21 -15.48 31.13
N LEU A 109 -15.72 -14.28 30.85
CA LEU A 109 -15.37 -13.04 31.58
C LEU A 109 -16.62 -12.50 32.29
N THR A 110 -16.64 -12.56 33.61
CA THR A 110 -17.80 -12.14 34.43
C THR A 110 -17.60 -10.74 35.01
N SER A 111 -18.69 -10.09 35.43
CA SER A 111 -18.60 -8.91 36.31
C SER A 111 -18.03 -9.28 37.69
N ASP A 112 -17.44 -8.30 38.39
CA ASP A 112 -16.95 -8.43 39.76
C ASP A 112 -18.11 -8.26 40.75
N THR A 113 -19.14 -9.09 40.57
CA THR A 113 -20.33 -9.15 41.44
C THR A 113 -20.59 -10.61 41.79
N ASN A 114 -21.12 -10.88 43.00
CA ASN A 114 -21.42 -12.25 43.42
C ASN A 114 -22.39 -12.93 42.45
N THR A 115 -23.36 -12.17 41.94
CA THR A 115 -24.32 -12.62 40.93
C THR A 115 -23.65 -13.03 39.62
N GLY A 116 -22.74 -12.19 39.10
CA GLY A 116 -22.00 -12.47 37.86
C GLY A 116 -21.08 -13.70 38.00
N ILE A 117 -20.38 -13.81 39.13
CA ILE A 117 -19.49 -14.95 39.44
C ILE A 117 -20.29 -16.25 39.47
N VAL A 118 -21.39 -16.30 40.24
CA VAL A 118 -22.23 -17.52 40.32
C VAL A 118 -22.83 -17.89 38.97
N CYS A 119 -23.31 -16.92 38.19
CA CYS A 119 -23.80 -17.19 36.84
C CYS A 119 -22.72 -17.81 35.95
N GLY A 120 -21.52 -17.21 35.92
CA GLY A 120 -20.39 -17.73 35.14
C GLY A 120 -20.00 -19.14 35.54
N GLU A 121 -19.94 -19.43 36.84
CA GLU A 121 -19.60 -20.76 37.33
C GLU A 121 -20.67 -21.81 37.01
N VAL A 122 -21.97 -21.49 37.16
CA VAL A 122 -23.06 -22.41 36.81
C VAL A 122 -23.07 -22.69 35.31
N ILE A 123 -22.91 -21.65 34.47
CA ILE A 123 -22.88 -21.80 33.01
C ILE A 123 -21.65 -22.62 32.60
N LYS A 124 -20.47 -22.35 33.18
CA LYS A 124 -19.25 -23.16 32.96
C LYS A 124 -19.51 -24.64 33.24
N GLU A 125 -20.05 -24.95 34.42
CA GLU A 125 -20.30 -26.33 34.82
C GLU A 125 -21.35 -27.00 33.95
N TYR A 126 -22.38 -26.27 33.52
CA TYR A 126 -23.38 -26.76 32.58
C TYR A 126 -22.76 -27.11 31.22
N VAL A 127 -22.02 -26.19 30.60
CA VAL A 127 -21.38 -26.40 29.28
C VAL A 127 -20.43 -27.59 29.32
N ASN A 128 -19.60 -27.69 30.36
CA ASN A 128 -18.62 -28.77 30.49
C ASN A 128 -19.23 -30.13 30.89
N SER A 129 -20.48 -30.18 31.36
CA SER A 129 -21.14 -31.45 31.75
C SER A 129 -22.25 -31.89 30.79
N HIS A 130 -22.79 -30.99 29.97
CA HIS A 130 -23.85 -31.31 29.02
C HIS A 130 -23.29 -32.14 27.85
N SER A 131 -23.87 -33.31 27.57
CA SER A 131 -23.43 -34.28 26.55
C SER A 131 -23.13 -33.68 25.18
N GLU A 132 -24.02 -32.85 24.66
CA GLU A 132 -23.86 -32.23 23.34
C GLU A 132 -22.91 -31.02 23.31
N LEU A 133 -22.91 -30.17 24.34
CA LEU A 133 -22.06 -28.97 24.36
C LEU A 133 -20.60 -29.34 24.66
N GLN A 134 -20.34 -30.23 25.62
CA GLN A 134 -18.97 -30.62 26.00
C GLN A 134 -18.20 -31.32 24.87
N ARG A 135 -18.91 -31.92 23.90
CA ARG A 135 -18.30 -32.49 22.69
C ARG A 135 -17.70 -31.43 21.79
N ARG A 136 -18.19 -30.20 21.88
CA ARG A 136 -17.80 -29.09 21.01
C ARG A 136 -17.05 -27.98 21.72
N TYR A 137 -17.41 -27.67 22.95
CA TYR A 137 -16.91 -26.55 23.71
C TYR A 137 -16.31 -27.00 25.04
N MET A 138 -15.12 -26.50 25.34
CA MET A 138 -14.48 -26.68 26.65
C MET A 138 -14.26 -25.33 27.30
N VAL A 139 -14.92 -25.06 28.42
CA VAL A 139 -14.68 -23.82 29.18
C VAL A 139 -13.41 -23.97 30.01
N VAL A 140 -12.30 -23.50 29.44
CA VAL A 140 -10.95 -23.59 30.02
C VAL A 140 -10.72 -22.55 31.11
N SER A 141 -11.39 -21.39 31.03
CA SER A 141 -11.31 -20.35 32.06
C SER A 141 -12.65 -19.65 32.29
N CYS A 142 -12.89 -19.25 33.54
CA CYS A 142 -14.01 -18.40 33.94
C CYS A 142 -13.52 -17.45 35.02
N GLU A 143 -13.39 -16.17 34.67
CA GLU A 143 -12.68 -15.17 35.46
C GLU A 143 -13.52 -13.93 35.67
N LYS A 144 -13.44 -13.38 36.89
CA LYS A 144 -14.05 -12.10 37.21
C LYS A 144 -13.15 -10.94 36.80
N ILE A 145 -13.74 -9.91 36.20
CA ILE A 145 -13.01 -8.70 35.82
C ILE A 145 -13.15 -7.65 36.92
N LYS A 146 -12.08 -7.47 37.70
CA LYS A 146 -12.04 -6.54 38.83
C LYS A 146 -12.54 -5.14 38.46
N GLY A 147 -13.44 -4.59 39.27
CA GLY A 147 -13.99 -3.24 39.06
C GLY A 147 -15.07 -3.14 37.98
N VAL A 148 -15.49 -4.26 37.36
CA VAL A 148 -16.72 -4.30 36.55
C VAL A 148 -17.90 -4.54 37.49
N ASP A 149 -18.47 -3.45 37.99
CA ASP A 149 -19.60 -3.42 38.93
C ASP A 149 -20.53 -2.25 38.55
N ASP A 150 -21.84 -2.49 38.49
CA ASP A 150 -22.84 -1.49 38.09
C ASP A 150 -23.17 -0.48 39.23
N GLU A 151 -22.81 -0.78 40.49
CA GLU A 151 -23.00 0.14 41.62
C GLU A 151 -21.86 1.15 41.76
N LYS A 152 -20.67 0.81 41.23
CA LYS A 152 -19.45 1.60 41.38
C LYS A 152 -19.01 2.16 40.03
N GLY A 153 -19.81 3.07 39.49
CA GLY A 153 -19.57 3.68 38.17
C GLY A 153 -18.17 4.30 38.00
N GLU A 154 -17.59 4.86 39.07
CA GLU A 154 -16.23 5.41 39.01
C GLU A 154 -15.16 4.31 38.95
N ASP A 155 -15.32 3.20 39.68
CA ASP A 155 -14.42 2.05 39.57
C ASP A 155 -14.50 1.40 38.17
N PHE A 156 -15.70 1.32 37.61
CA PHE A 156 -15.91 0.85 36.23
C PHE A 156 -15.15 1.72 35.21
N LYS A 157 -15.26 3.04 35.36
CA LYS A 157 -14.61 4.01 34.49
C LYS A 157 -13.08 4.01 34.63
N GLN A 158 -12.56 3.96 35.87
CA GLN A 158 -11.12 4.06 36.12
C GLN A 158 -10.36 2.74 35.98
N LYS A 159 -11.02 1.61 36.29
CA LYS A 159 -10.39 0.29 36.39
C LYS A 159 -11.11 -0.79 35.59
N GLY A 160 -12.44 -0.90 35.71
CA GLY A 160 -13.21 -2.00 35.14
C GLY A 160 -13.08 -2.13 33.62
N SER A 161 -13.24 -1.03 32.89
CA SER A 161 -13.08 -1.00 31.42
C SER A 161 -11.66 -1.35 30.97
N ARG A 162 -10.64 -0.83 31.66
CA ARG A 162 -9.22 -1.14 31.41
C ARG A 162 -8.92 -2.63 31.67
N ASN A 163 -9.32 -3.15 32.82
CA ASN A 163 -9.09 -4.54 33.20
C ASN A 163 -9.76 -5.52 32.23
N LEU A 164 -10.95 -5.18 31.70
CA LEU A 164 -11.58 -5.99 30.67
C LEU A 164 -10.73 -6.03 29.40
N ILE A 165 -10.32 -4.84 28.93
CA ILE A 165 -9.48 -4.71 27.74
C ILE A 165 -8.17 -5.49 27.91
N ASP A 166 -7.50 -5.32 29.05
CA ASP A 166 -6.28 -6.04 29.40
C ASP A 166 -6.48 -7.54 29.33
N ARG A 167 -7.55 -8.04 29.96
CA ARG A 167 -7.78 -9.49 29.98
C ARG A 167 -8.14 -10.06 28.61
N MET A 168 -9.00 -9.38 27.85
CA MET A 168 -9.29 -9.77 26.46
C MET A 168 -8.01 -9.79 25.63
N ASN A 169 -7.17 -8.77 25.77
CA ASN A 169 -5.93 -8.65 25.03
C ASN A 169 -4.92 -9.75 25.36
N GLU A 170 -4.78 -10.10 26.64
CA GLU A 170 -3.95 -11.21 27.10
C GLU A 170 -4.42 -12.54 26.51
N ILE A 171 -5.72 -12.83 26.57
CA ILE A 171 -6.28 -14.08 26.03
C ILE A 171 -6.05 -14.14 24.52
N ILE A 172 -6.36 -13.08 23.78
CA ILE A 172 -6.13 -13.03 22.33
C ILE A 172 -4.64 -13.26 22.03
N ASN A 173 -3.73 -12.56 22.71
CA ASN A 173 -2.28 -12.72 22.48
C ASN A 173 -1.78 -14.14 22.78
N GLN A 174 -2.39 -14.84 23.74
CA GLN A 174 -2.04 -16.22 24.09
C GLN A 174 -2.46 -17.22 23.01
N VAL A 175 -3.56 -16.96 22.30
CA VAL A 175 -4.16 -17.94 21.38
C VAL A 175 -4.04 -17.57 19.89
N GLU A 176 -3.79 -16.31 19.52
CA GLU A 176 -3.86 -15.80 18.14
C GLU A 176 -2.91 -16.47 17.14
N ASN A 177 -1.75 -16.94 17.61
CA ASN A 177 -0.80 -17.66 16.76
C ASN A 177 -1.23 -19.11 16.47
N GLU A 178 -2.03 -19.71 17.35
CA GLU A 178 -2.46 -21.10 17.26
C GLU A 178 -3.90 -21.24 16.76
N ALA A 179 -4.74 -20.25 17.02
CA ALA A 179 -6.13 -20.22 16.61
C ALA A 179 -6.26 -19.75 15.15
N ASP A 180 -7.13 -20.41 14.40
CA ASP A 180 -7.54 -19.98 13.07
C ASP A 180 -8.64 -18.92 13.16
N ARG A 181 -9.50 -19.02 14.19
CA ARG A 181 -10.60 -18.08 14.42
C ARG A 181 -10.86 -17.85 15.92
N ILE A 182 -11.07 -16.59 16.28
CA ILE A 182 -11.38 -16.16 17.66
C ILE A 182 -12.73 -15.44 17.64
N TYR A 183 -13.75 -16.05 18.23
CA TYR A 183 -15.07 -15.44 18.36
C TYR A 183 -15.16 -14.64 19.66
N LEU A 184 -15.28 -13.32 19.55
CA LEU A 184 -15.56 -12.44 20.68
C LEU A 184 -17.08 -12.25 20.78
N ASN A 185 -17.72 -12.88 21.76
CA ASN A 185 -19.16 -12.76 21.96
C ASN A 185 -19.49 -11.73 23.04
N THR A 186 -20.27 -10.72 22.68
CA THR A 186 -20.74 -9.67 23.59
C THR A 186 -22.26 -9.67 23.77
N THR A 187 -22.90 -10.82 23.56
CA THR A 187 -24.35 -11.01 23.74
C THR A 187 -24.73 -10.94 25.21
N GLY A 188 -23.95 -11.64 26.05
CA GLY A 188 -24.07 -11.60 27.50
C GLY A 188 -23.21 -10.51 28.13
N GLY A 189 -23.45 -10.21 29.41
CA GLY A 189 -22.61 -9.29 30.18
C GLY A 189 -23.18 -7.88 30.34
N TYR A 190 -22.35 -6.99 30.90
CA TYR A 190 -22.73 -5.61 31.17
C TYR A 190 -22.71 -4.79 29.87
N LYS A 191 -23.85 -4.19 29.50
CA LYS A 191 -24.01 -3.45 28.23
C LYS A 191 -22.98 -2.33 28.04
N GLY A 192 -22.49 -1.73 29.13
CA GLY A 192 -21.44 -0.71 29.09
C GLY A 192 -20.07 -1.23 28.60
N LEU A 193 -19.87 -2.56 28.54
CA LEU A 193 -18.64 -3.19 28.04
C LEU A 193 -18.62 -3.39 26.53
N VAL A 194 -19.80 -3.48 25.90
CA VAL A 194 -19.93 -3.79 24.47
C VAL A 194 -19.07 -2.85 23.60
N PRO A 195 -19.07 -1.52 23.78
CA PRO A 195 -18.23 -0.63 22.96
C PRO A 195 -16.73 -0.94 23.06
N TYR A 196 -16.25 -1.33 24.24
CA TYR A 196 -14.84 -1.66 24.45
C TYR A 196 -14.45 -2.97 23.79
N SER A 197 -15.32 -3.98 23.89
CA SER A 197 -15.14 -5.26 23.18
C SER A 197 -15.25 -5.09 21.67
N THR A 198 -16.16 -4.23 21.17
CA THR A 198 -16.24 -3.89 19.76
C THR A 198 -14.96 -3.25 19.25
N LEU A 199 -14.45 -2.25 19.97
CA LEU A 199 -13.19 -1.60 19.62
C LEU A 199 -12.03 -2.59 19.65
N GLN A 200 -11.98 -3.50 20.62
CA GLN A 200 -10.97 -4.55 20.66
C GLN A 200 -11.03 -5.46 19.44
N ALA A 201 -12.21 -5.93 19.04
CA ALA A 201 -12.32 -6.73 17.83
C ALA A 201 -11.86 -5.97 16.58
N MET A 202 -12.22 -4.69 16.44
CA MET A 202 -11.91 -3.91 15.24
C MET A 202 -10.43 -3.55 15.08
N VAL A 203 -9.68 -3.37 16.17
CA VAL A 203 -8.24 -3.03 16.09
C VAL A 203 -7.33 -4.25 15.97
N ARG A 204 -7.87 -5.48 16.09
CA ARG A 204 -7.12 -6.75 16.12
C ARG A 204 -7.03 -7.39 14.73
N SER A 205 -6.43 -8.59 14.66
CA SER A 205 -6.31 -9.34 13.40
C SER A 205 -7.67 -9.71 12.81
N ASP A 206 -7.66 -10.01 11.53
CA ASP A 206 -8.79 -10.55 10.75
C ASP A 206 -9.35 -11.86 11.30
N LYS A 207 -8.62 -12.55 12.18
CA LYS A 207 -9.07 -13.75 12.89
C LYS A 207 -10.08 -13.48 14.00
N VAL A 208 -10.18 -12.24 14.51
CA VAL A 208 -11.08 -11.89 15.61
C VAL A 208 -12.45 -11.47 15.07
N VAL A 209 -13.47 -12.28 15.33
CA VAL A 209 -14.84 -12.06 14.85
C VAL A 209 -15.75 -11.68 16.01
N LEU A 210 -16.27 -10.47 15.98
CA LEU A 210 -17.24 -9.99 16.96
C LEU A 210 -18.62 -10.59 16.65
N CYS A 211 -19.17 -11.36 17.59
CA CYS A 211 -20.46 -12.01 17.48
C CYS A 211 -21.48 -11.40 18.44
N TYR A 212 -22.70 -11.24 17.95
CA TYR A 212 -23.86 -10.85 18.74
C TYR A 212 -25.06 -11.71 18.35
N LEU A 213 -25.68 -12.40 19.32
CA LEU A 213 -26.93 -13.12 19.09
C LEU A 213 -28.10 -12.12 19.18
N PHE A 214 -28.76 -11.87 18.06
CA PHE A 214 -29.85 -10.91 17.98
C PHE A 214 -31.05 -11.36 18.82
N GLU A 215 -31.55 -10.46 19.67
CA GLU A 215 -32.56 -10.79 20.68
C GLU A 215 -33.79 -11.47 20.05
N ASN A 216 -34.22 -12.57 20.66
CA ASN A 216 -35.42 -13.34 20.24
C ASN A 216 -35.35 -13.95 18.83
N SER A 217 -34.15 -14.15 18.26
CA SER A 217 -33.94 -14.79 16.96
C SER A 217 -32.93 -15.95 17.03
N LEU A 218 -32.80 -16.69 15.93
CA LEU A 218 -31.73 -17.66 15.71
C LEU A 218 -30.49 -17.04 15.04
N ASP A 219 -30.47 -15.71 14.85
CA ASP A 219 -29.44 -15.01 14.09
C ASP A 219 -28.27 -14.57 14.97
N ILE A 220 -27.11 -15.18 14.71
CA ILE A 220 -25.82 -14.72 15.19
C ILE A 220 -25.32 -13.74 14.13
N MET A 221 -25.30 -12.46 14.50
CA MET A 221 -24.72 -11.40 13.69
C MET A 221 -23.22 -11.40 13.91
N GLU A 222 -22.47 -11.66 12.83
CA GLU A 222 -21.05 -11.31 12.76
C GLU A 222 -20.97 -9.83 12.39
N MET A 223 -20.38 -9.02 13.27
CA MET A 223 -20.28 -7.59 13.04
C MET A 223 -19.20 -7.32 11.98
N PRO A 224 -19.46 -6.41 11.01
CA PRO A 224 -18.48 -6.08 9.98
C PRO A 224 -17.21 -5.52 10.61
N VAL A 225 -16.06 -5.94 10.08
CA VAL A 225 -14.75 -5.39 10.45
C VAL A 225 -14.50 -4.15 9.61
N TYR A 226 -14.35 -3.01 10.27
CA TYR A 226 -14.00 -1.74 9.61
C TYR A 226 -12.49 -1.48 9.74
N PRO A 227 -11.86 -0.75 8.79
CA PRO A 227 -10.43 -0.41 8.84
C PRO A 227 -10.14 0.69 9.88
N ILE A 228 -10.46 0.42 11.14
CA ILE A 228 -10.23 1.32 12.27
C ILE A 228 -8.96 0.85 12.97
N GLY A 229 -7.98 1.73 13.11
CA GLY A 229 -6.68 1.35 13.66
C GLY A 229 -5.95 2.50 14.34
N LEU A 230 -4.63 2.39 14.35
CA LEU A 230 -3.73 3.38 14.91
C LEU A 230 -3.85 4.72 14.15
N ASP A 231 -4.12 5.80 14.88
CA ASP A 231 -3.89 7.17 14.39
C ASP A 231 -2.38 7.46 14.41
N PHE A 232 -1.70 7.15 13.31
CA PHE A 232 -0.24 7.27 13.21
C PHE A 232 0.24 8.70 13.50
N HIS A 233 -0.44 9.72 12.95
CA HIS A 233 -0.05 11.11 13.14
C HIS A 233 -0.13 11.54 14.61
N LEU A 234 -1.24 11.19 15.29
CA LEU A 234 -1.39 11.42 16.74
C LEU A 234 -0.30 10.70 17.54
N TRP A 235 0.05 9.47 17.17
CA TRP A 235 1.08 8.70 17.86
C TRP A 235 2.48 9.27 17.61
N HIS A 236 2.82 9.53 16.35
CA HIS A 236 4.10 10.06 15.91
C HIS A 236 4.41 11.41 16.57
N ARG A 237 3.46 12.36 16.54
CA ARG A 237 3.63 13.67 17.16
C ARG A 237 3.80 13.62 18.68
N ASN A 238 3.36 12.54 19.34
CA ASN A 238 3.44 12.36 20.79
C ASN A 238 4.53 11.37 21.22
N THR A 239 5.14 10.60 20.32
CA THR A 239 5.99 9.46 20.68
C THR A 239 7.16 9.85 21.59
N THR A 240 7.81 10.99 21.30
CA THR A 240 8.90 11.52 22.11
C THR A 240 8.41 11.90 23.51
N ARG A 241 7.27 12.60 23.60
CA ARG A 241 6.68 13.00 24.89
C ARG A 241 6.24 11.79 25.70
N LEU A 242 5.63 10.79 25.05
CA LEU A 242 5.21 9.54 25.67
C LEU A 242 6.42 8.81 26.29
N ARG A 243 7.53 8.66 25.56
CA ARG A 243 8.78 8.08 26.10
C ARG A 243 9.30 8.85 27.32
N MET A 244 9.19 10.18 27.31
CA MET A 244 9.57 11.00 28.46
C MET A 244 8.60 10.84 29.65
N VAL A 245 7.30 10.65 29.41
CA VAL A 245 6.31 10.41 30.47
C VAL A 245 6.48 9.05 31.12
N LEU A 246 6.81 8.02 30.34
CA LEU A 246 7.10 6.67 30.84
C LEU A 246 8.40 6.59 31.65
N ASN A 247 9.31 7.57 31.50
CA ASN A 247 10.51 7.66 32.31
C ASN A 247 10.24 8.44 33.61
N PRO A 248 10.37 7.82 34.79
CA PRO A 248 10.04 8.46 36.07
C PRO A 248 10.79 9.77 36.34
N ARG A 249 12.00 9.95 35.80
CA ARG A 249 12.80 11.17 35.99
C ARG A 249 12.28 12.37 35.20
N THR A 250 11.51 12.11 34.13
CA THR A 250 11.05 13.14 33.19
C THR A 250 9.54 13.31 33.19
N LYS A 251 8.77 12.43 33.83
CA LYS A 251 7.29 12.45 33.92
C LYS A 251 6.72 13.85 34.15
N GLU A 252 7.11 14.49 35.25
CA GLU A 252 6.53 15.76 35.71
C GLU A 252 6.67 16.91 34.70
N TYR A 253 7.72 16.89 33.87
CA TYR A 253 7.98 17.93 32.87
C TYR A 253 7.14 17.78 31.60
N PHE A 254 6.81 16.55 31.21
CA PHE A 254 6.22 16.25 29.91
C PHE A 254 4.76 15.83 29.97
N GLU A 255 4.27 15.41 31.13
CA GLU A 255 2.90 14.91 31.28
C GLU A 255 1.87 15.96 30.83
N CYS A 256 2.00 17.23 31.20
CA CYS A 256 1.04 18.27 30.82
C CYS A 256 0.93 18.46 29.28
N TYR A 257 1.99 18.18 28.53
CA TYR A 257 2.05 18.32 27.07
C TYR A 257 1.65 17.07 26.28
N LEU A 258 1.38 15.96 26.96
CA LEU A 258 0.91 14.73 26.31
C LEU A 258 -0.57 14.87 25.93
N ASP A 259 -0.91 14.53 24.69
CA ASP A 259 -2.30 14.57 24.20
C ASP A 259 -3.21 13.71 25.09
N ARG A 260 -4.42 14.22 25.39
CA ARG A 260 -5.39 13.55 26.26
C ARG A 260 -5.71 12.12 25.78
N LYS A 261 -5.79 11.88 24.48
CA LYS A 261 -6.06 10.55 23.93
C LYS A 261 -4.92 9.57 24.24
N ILE A 262 -3.66 10.03 24.18
CA ILE A 262 -2.50 9.20 24.52
C ILE A 262 -2.39 9.01 26.04
N LYS A 263 -2.68 10.04 26.84
CA LYS A 263 -2.77 9.92 28.31
C LYS A 263 -3.76 8.85 28.76
N ASN A 264 -4.89 8.73 28.06
CA ASN A 264 -5.90 7.72 28.37
C ASN A 264 -5.39 6.29 28.16
N LEU A 265 -4.25 6.07 27.51
CA LEU A 265 -3.58 4.77 27.33
C LEU A 265 -2.64 4.42 28.50
N LEU A 266 -2.47 5.33 29.46
CA LEU A 266 -1.54 5.19 30.56
C LEU A 266 -2.26 4.84 31.87
N TYR A 267 -1.50 4.23 32.77
CA TYR A 267 -1.88 4.02 34.15
C TYR A 267 -0.67 4.09 35.07
N GLU A 268 -0.92 4.34 36.35
CA GLU A 268 0.12 4.38 37.37
C GLU A 268 0.07 3.10 38.21
N GLU A 269 1.20 2.40 38.27
CA GLU A 269 1.37 1.20 39.08
C GLU A 269 2.67 1.34 39.87
N SER A 270 2.59 1.22 41.20
CA SER A 270 3.73 1.36 42.11
C SER A 270 4.55 2.66 41.94
N GLY A 271 3.89 3.77 41.56
CA GLY A 271 4.52 5.08 41.32
C GLY A 271 5.24 5.21 39.97
N GLN A 272 5.09 4.24 39.07
CA GLN A 272 5.59 4.30 37.69
C GLN A 272 4.43 4.37 36.71
N MET A 273 4.61 5.16 35.65
CA MET A 273 3.63 5.26 34.56
C MET A 273 3.90 4.18 33.52
N GLU A 274 2.86 3.43 33.15
CA GLU A 274 2.93 2.38 32.14
C GLU A 274 1.81 2.50 31.11
N LEU A 275 2.03 1.95 29.92
CA LEU A 275 0.98 1.66 28.95
C LEU A 275 0.22 0.41 29.39
N PHE A 276 -1.12 0.46 29.42
CA PHE A 276 -1.91 -0.79 29.55
C PHE A 276 -1.93 -1.54 28.20
N SER A 277 -2.55 -2.72 28.15
CA SER A 277 -2.43 -3.65 27.01
C SER A 277 -2.74 -3.03 25.64
N LEU A 278 -3.81 -2.21 25.53
CA LEU A 278 -4.14 -1.53 24.27
C LEU A 278 -3.06 -0.51 23.89
N GLY A 279 -2.52 0.21 24.87
CA GLY A 279 -1.39 1.11 24.66
C GLY A 279 -0.15 0.38 24.14
N LYS A 280 0.19 -0.77 24.75
CA LYS A 280 1.30 -1.65 24.33
C LYS A 280 1.05 -2.22 22.92
N TYR A 281 -0.18 -2.61 22.60
CA TYR A 281 -0.56 -3.09 21.28
C TYR A 281 -0.43 -1.98 20.22
N LEU A 282 -0.99 -0.80 20.48
CA LEU A 282 -0.91 0.35 19.57
C LEU A 282 0.53 0.84 19.40
N GLU A 283 1.37 0.79 20.45
CA GLU A 283 2.81 1.05 20.34
C GLU A 283 3.48 0.05 19.40
N LYS A 284 3.19 -1.24 19.53
CA LYS A 284 3.71 -2.26 18.61
C LYS A 284 3.26 -1.99 17.17
N GLN A 285 1.99 -1.66 16.94
CA GLN A 285 1.49 -1.30 15.61
C GLN A 285 2.20 -0.05 15.06
N TYR A 286 2.45 0.96 15.90
CA TYR A 286 3.20 2.15 15.51
C TYR A 286 4.64 1.81 15.13
N GLN A 287 5.33 0.98 15.92
CA GLN A 287 6.69 0.54 15.60
C GLN A 287 6.72 -0.29 14.31
N ASN A 288 5.70 -1.09 14.05
CA ASN A 288 5.57 -1.83 12.80
C ASN A 288 5.37 -0.86 11.62
N GLN A 289 4.44 0.09 11.72
CA GLN A 289 4.21 1.10 10.68
C GLN A 289 5.43 2.02 10.47
N LEU A 290 6.22 2.32 11.50
CA LEU A 290 7.48 3.05 11.33
C LEU A 290 8.53 2.27 10.52
N ARG A 291 8.49 0.94 10.60
CA ARG A 291 9.42 0.05 9.88
C ARG A 291 8.91 -0.33 8.49
N GLN A 292 7.62 -0.13 8.24
CA GLN A 292 6.95 -0.51 7.01
C GLN A 292 6.69 0.76 6.21
N ASP A 293 7.22 0.83 5.00
CA ASP A 293 6.70 1.80 4.04
C ASP A 293 5.29 1.31 3.61
N PRO A 294 4.21 2.09 3.81
CA PRO A 294 2.86 1.72 3.35
C PRO A 294 2.84 1.33 1.87
N ILE A 295 3.73 1.94 1.08
CA ILE A 295 3.86 1.73 -0.34
C ILE A 295 4.52 0.37 -0.63
N LYS A 296 5.50 -0.07 0.18
CA LYS A 296 6.04 -1.44 0.12
C LYS A 296 4.97 -2.49 0.44
N VAL A 297 4.14 -2.25 1.46
CA VAL A 297 3.04 -3.17 1.82
C VAL A 297 2.07 -3.33 0.65
N TYR A 298 1.62 -2.22 0.08
CA TYR A 298 0.76 -2.22 -1.10
C TYR A 298 1.39 -2.94 -2.29
N SER A 299 2.67 -2.67 -2.57
CA SER A 299 3.41 -3.33 -3.65
C SER A 299 3.46 -4.84 -3.49
N LYS A 300 3.75 -5.32 -2.26
CA LYS A 300 3.75 -6.76 -1.96
C LYS A 300 2.36 -7.38 -2.06
N GLN A 301 1.31 -6.65 -1.69
CA GLN A 301 -0.07 -7.11 -1.88
C GLN A 301 -0.40 -7.31 -3.37
N ILE A 302 -0.05 -6.35 -4.22
CA ILE A 302 -0.24 -6.46 -5.68
C ILE A 302 0.57 -7.61 -6.25
N ILE A 303 1.87 -7.68 -5.93
CA ILE A 303 2.76 -8.76 -6.38
C ILE A 303 2.17 -10.10 -5.95
N GLY A 304 1.82 -10.25 -4.67
CA GLY A 304 1.25 -11.46 -4.12
C GLY A 304 -0.16 -11.76 -4.60
N MET A 305 -0.91 -10.80 -5.16
CA MET A 305 -2.23 -11.00 -5.79
C MET A 305 -2.10 -11.42 -7.26
N LEU A 306 -1.25 -10.73 -8.01
CA LEU A 306 -1.05 -10.96 -9.43
C LEU A 306 -0.13 -12.17 -9.69
N LEU A 307 0.74 -12.56 -8.77
CA LEU A 307 1.51 -13.81 -8.83
C LEU A 307 0.92 -14.89 -7.92
N ARG A 308 -0.38 -15.16 -8.06
CA ARG A 308 -1.03 -16.33 -7.43
C ARG A 308 -1.15 -17.48 -8.42
N ASP A 309 -0.80 -18.67 -7.95
CA ASP A 309 -1.25 -19.95 -8.47
C ASP A 309 -1.30 -20.98 -7.34
N SER A 310 -2.31 -21.84 -7.35
CA SER A 310 -2.68 -22.71 -6.23
C SER A 310 -1.71 -23.87 -5.95
N LEU A 311 -0.74 -24.17 -6.85
CA LEU A 311 -0.02 -25.45 -6.82
C LEU A 311 1.44 -25.44 -7.36
N GLY A 312 2.14 -24.29 -7.45
CA GLY A 312 3.46 -24.24 -8.12
C GLY A 312 4.61 -23.62 -7.33
N ASP A 313 5.57 -24.45 -6.86
CA ASP A 313 6.83 -24.01 -6.21
C ASP A 313 7.61 -22.94 -7.01
N LYS A 314 7.48 -22.95 -8.34
CA LYS A 314 8.13 -21.95 -9.21
C LYS A 314 7.47 -20.57 -9.13
N VAL A 315 6.16 -20.50 -8.91
CA VAL A 315 5.43 -19.21 -8.78
C VAL A 315 5.82 -18.52 -7.49
N GLU A 316 5.94 -19.30 -6.40
CA GLU A 316 6.39 -18.78 -5.11
C GLU A 316 7.81 -18.19 -5.21
N LYS A 317 8.75 -18.88 -5.87
CA LYS A 317 10.10 -18.33 -6.12
C LYS A 317 10.09 -17.02 -6.91
N LEU A 318 9.24 -16.90 -7.93
CA LEU A 318 9.10 -15.65 -8.69
C LEU A 318 8.55 -14.52 -7.82
N ARG A 319 7.57 -14.83 -6.95
CA ARG A 319 7.03 -13.90 -5.96
C ARG A 319 8.10 -13.44 -4.98
N GLU A 320 8.84 -14.38 -4.39
CA GLU A 320 9.91 -14.11 -3.43
C GLU A 320 11.00 -13.19 -4.00
N ILE A 321 11.36 -13.35 -5.29
CA ILE A 321 12.32 -12.45 -5.95
C ILE A 321 11.84 -10.99 -5.92
N LEU A 322 10.58 -10.75 -6.31
CA LEU A 322 10.04 -9.37 -6.36
C LEU A 322 9.77 -8.82 -4.96
N GLU A 323 9.26 -9.64 -4.03
CA GLU A 323 9.05 -9.21 -2.65
C GLU A 323 10.35 -8.85 -1.95
N LYS A 324 11.43 -9.61 -2.18
CA LYS A 324 12.75 -9.32 -1.63
C LYS A 324 13.33 -8.02 -2.19
N LEU A 325 13.16 -7.79 -3.49
CA LEU A 325 13.53 -6.53 -4.15
C LEU A 325 12.78 -5.35 -3.52
N VAL A 326 11.45 -5.44 -3.39
CA VAL A 326 10.62 -4.41 -2.76
C VAL A 326 11.04 -4.17 -1.31
N ASP A 327 11.23 -5.21 -0.50
CA ASP A 327 11.58 -5.09 0.92
C ASP A 327 12.94 -4.41 1.14
N ARG A 328 13.93 -4.75 0.31
CA ARG A 328 15.32 -4.31 0.53
C ARG A 328 15.68 -3.04 -0.19
N VAL A 329 15.22 -2.87 -1.43
CA VAL A 329 15.71 -1.82 -2.31
C VAL A 329 14.64 -0.93 -2.90
N GLY A 330 13.32 -1.22 -2.75
CA GLY A 330 12.22 -0.43 -3.37
C GLY A 330 12.43 1.09 -3.30
N ASP A 331 12.45 1.65 -2.09
CA ASP A 331 12.66 3.09 -1.87
C ASP A 331 14.07 3.58 -2.30
N LEU A 332 15.04 2.66 -2.38
CA LEU A 332 16.45 2.94 -2.68
C LEU A 332 16.80 2.84 -4.17
N ILE A 333 15.93 2.29 -5.03
CA ILE A 333 16.20 2.12 -6.47
C ILE A 333 16.65 3.46 -7.10
N TRP A 334 16.05 4.54 -6.58
CA TRP A 334 16.23 5.92 -7.01
C TRP A 334 17.09 6.76 -6.08
N GLU A 335 17.51 6.24 -4.93
CA GLU A 335 18.44 6.96 -4.09
C GLU A 335 19.75 7.19 -4.87
N GLY A 336 20.14 8.46 -4.97
CA GLY A 336 21.28 8.86 -5.78
C GLY A 336 20.99 8.97 -7.28
N ASP A 337 19.75 9.25 -7.68
CA ASP A 337 19.38 9.75 -9.00
C ASP A 337 20.41 10.81 -9.48
N LYS A 338 20.85 10.65 -10.73
CA LYS A 338 21.88 11.49 -11.36
C LYS A 338 21.29 12.67 -12.12
N ILE A 339 19.98 12.89 -12.00
CA ILE A 339 19.26 14.01 -12.59
C ILE A 339 18.56 14.83 -11.49
N PRO A 340 19.31 15.42 -10.53
CA PRO A 340 18.73 16.22 -9.46
C PRO A 340 18.01 17.48 -9.97
N GLU A 341 18.23 17.86 -11.23
CA GLU A 341 17.50 18.93 -11.90
C GLU A 341 16.04 18.58 -12.19
N GLU A 342 15.64 17.31 -12.26
CA GLU A 342 14.24 16.96 -12.48
C GLU A 342 13.41 17.05 -11.20
N VAL A 343 12.35 17.83 -11.27
CA VAL A 343 11.37 17.92 -10.18
C VAL A 343 10.52 16.68 -10.25
N ASP A 344 10.31 16.04 -9.10
CA ASP A 344 9.33 14.99 -8.98
C ASP A 344 9.63 13.70 -9.76
N HIS A 345 10.84 13.46 -10.26
CA HIS A 345 11.03 12.36 -11.20
C HIS A 345 10.96 10.95 -10.57
N ALA A 346 11.24 10.80 -9.26
CA ALA A 346 11.58 9.49 -8.72
C ALA A 346 10.86 9.02 -7.43
N LEU A 347 10.24 9.90 -6.66
CA LEU A 347 9.64 9.52 -5.37
C LEU A 347 8.45 8.57 -5.57
N ASN A 348 8.68 7.29 -5.30
CA ASN A 348 7.68 6.21 -5.35
C ASN A 348 7.04 5.96 -6.73
N HIS A 349 7.67 6.42 -7.84
CA HIS A 349 7.18 6.25 -9.22
C HIS A 349 6.76 4.82 -9.52
N HIS A 350 7.73 3.90 -9.44
CA HIS A 350 7.55 2.48 -9.69
C HIS A 350 6.50 1.81 -8.79
N HIS A 351 6.30 2.31 -7.56
CA HIS A 351 5.26 1.81 -6.69
C HIS A 351 3.86 2.28 -7.10
N ASN A 352 3.73 3.53 -7.58
CA ASN A 352 2.47 4.03 -8.12
C ASN A 352 2.11 3.30 -9.43
N LEU A 353 3.09 2.94 -10.26
CA LEU A 353 2.83 2.16 -11.47
C LEU A 353 2.22 0.78 -11.21
N LEU A 354 2.45 0.18 -10.03
CA LEU A 354 1.78 -1.08 -9.65
C LEU A 354 0.27 -0.90 -9.51
N GLU A 355 -0.21 0.28 -9.09
CA GLU A 355 -1.64 0.60 -9.03
C GLU A 355 -2.27 0.59 -10.42
N PHE A 356 -1.62 1.20 -11.42
CA PHE A 356 -2.14 1.16 -12.79
C PHE A 356 -2.13 -0.26 -13.35
N ALA A 357 -1.09 -1.04 -13.07
CA ALA A 357 -1.09 -2.46 -13.42
C ALA A 357 -2.24 -3.22 -12.74
N GLU A 358 -2.51 -2.96 -11.46
CA GLU A 358 -3.66 -3.52 -10.75
C GLU A 358 -5.00 -3.15 -11.45
N LEU A 359 -5.20 -1.86 -11.74
CA LEU A 359 -6.43 -1.34 -12.33
C LEU A 359 -6.72 -1.91 -13.72
N PHE A 360 -5.70 -2.15 -14.54
CA PHE A 360 -5.87 -2.83 -15.84
C PHE A 360 -6.04 -4.34 -15.68
N LEU A 361 -5.21 -4.99 -14.86
CA LEU A 361 -5.10 -6.45 -14.85
C LEU A 361 -6.21 -7.14 -14.07
N ILE A 362 -6.70 -6.58 -12.96
CA ILE A 362 -7.80 -7.21 -12.20
C ILE A 362 -9.03 -7.44 -13.09
N PRO A 363 -9.58 -6.42 -13.79
CA PRO A 363 -10.75 -6.61 -14.65
C PRO A 363 -10.47 -7.63 -15.76
N ILE A 364 -9.29 -7.56 -16.40
CA ILE A 364 -8.92 -8.49 -17.48
C ILE A 364 -8.88 -9.93 -16.98
N LEU A 365 -8.15 -10.19 -15.90
CA LEU A 365 -7.97 -11.53 -15.35
C LEU A 365 -9.26 -12.09 -14.73
N SER A 366 -10.20 -11.23 -14.31
CA SER A 366 -11.52 -11.66 -13.83
C SER A 366 -12.38 -12.30 -14.93
N VAL A 367 -12.17 -11.91 -16.20
CA VAL A 367 -12.93 -12.39 -17.36
C VAL A 367 -12.11 -13.37 -18.22
N ASP A 368 -10.78 -13.22 -18.24
CA ASP A 368 -9.85 -14.10 -18.94
C ASP A 368 -8.57 -14.35 -18.11
N GLN A 369 -8.63 -15.33 -17.22
CA GLN A 369 -7.52 -15.71 -16.34
C GLN A 369 -6.24 -16.12 -17.10
N ASN A 370 -6.37 -16.51 -18.37
CA ASN A 370 -5.24 -16.93 -19.22
C ASN A 370 -4.68 -15.80 -20.08
N TYR A 371 -5.20 -14.57 -19.95
CA TYR A 371 -4.73 -13.45 -20.76
C TYR A 371 -3.24 -13.16 -20.55
N LEU A 372 -2.75 -13.23 -19.31
CA LEU A 372 -1.32 -13.24 -19.00
C LEU A 372 -0.95 -14.49 -18.21
N ASN A 373 0.01 -15.26 -18.71
CA ASN A 373 0.56 -16.37 -17.95
C ASN A 373 1.49 -15.86 -16.82
N VAL A 374 1.92 -16.77 -15.93
CA VAL A 374 2.76 -16.40 -14.76
C VAL A 374 4.07 -15.71 -15.17
N LYS A 375 4.74 -16.17 -16.24
CA LYS A 375 5.99 -15.57 -16.72
C LYS A 375 5.77 -14.14 -17.21
N GLU A 376 4.71 -13.92 -17.98
CA GLU A 376 4.34 -12.60 -18.49
C GLU A 376 3.98 -11.64 -17.35
N ARG A 377 3.22 -12.10 -16.35
CA ARG A 377 2.90 -11.33 -15.13
C ARG A 377 4.18 -10.95 -14.37
N PHE A 378 5.11 -11.90 -14.19
CA PHE A 378 6.40 -11.63 -13.55
C PHE A 378 7.22 -10.60 -14.34
N CYS A 379 7.33 -10.75 -15.67
CA CYS A 379 8.10 -9.82 -16.50
C CYS A 379 7.54 -8.39 -16.45
N LEU A 380 6.21 -8.24 -16.48
CA LEU A 380 5.55 -6.94 -16.36
C LEU A 380 5.83 -6.31 -14.99
N LEU A 381 5.62 -7.04 -13.89
CA LEU A 381 5.83 -6.52 -12.54
C LEU A 381 7.31 -6.19 -12.27
N ALA A 382 8.23 -7.04 -12.72
CA ALA A 382 9.67 -6.78 -12.63
C ALA A 382 10.06 -5.53 -13.43
N ALA A 383 9.55 -5.37 -14.65
CA ALA A 383 9.81 -4.19 -15.48
C ALA A 383 9.26 -2.91 -14.85
N ILE A 384 8.04 -2.94 -14.28
CA ILE A 384 7.48 -1.81 -13.54
C ILE A 384 8.44 -1.34 -12.44
N LEU A 385 8.99 -2.28 -11.67
CA LEU A 385 9.91 -1.99 -10.56
C LEU A 385 11.28 -1.48 -11.04
N LEU A 386 11.74 -1.87 -12.23
CA LEU A 386 13.14 -1.75 -12.64
C LEU A 386 13.39 -0.89 -13.91
N HIS A 387 12.37 -0.49 -14.67
CA HIS A 387 12.54 0.14 -15.99
C HIS A 387 13.38 1.41 -15.98
N ASP A 388 13.35 2.17 -14.88
CA ASP A 388 14.08 3.43 -14.73
C ASP A 388 15.26 3.35 -13.75
N CYS A 389 15.67 2.16 -13.31
CA CYS A 389 16.81 2.00 -12.40
C CYS A 389 18.13 2.53 -12.99
N GLY A 390 18.18 2.81 -14.30
CA GLY A 390 19.27 3.45 -15.01
C GLY A 390 19.51 4.92 -14.64
N HIS A 391 18.53 5.63 -14.06
CA HIS A 391 18.68 7.02 -13.60
C HIS A 391 19.80 7.20 -12.56
N SER A 392 20.15 6.13 -11.83
CA SER A 392 21.25 6.17 -10.85
C SER A 392 22.64 6.04 -11.48
N LEU A 393 22.75 5.82 -12.79
CA LEU A 393 24.02 5.70 -13.51
C LEU A 393 24.40 7.02 -14.19
N ALA A 394 25.58 7.56 -13.85
CA ALA A 394 26.11 8.79 -14.46
C ALA A 394 26.98 8.52 -15.70
N TYR A 395 27.05 7.27 -16.16
CA TYR A 395 27.92 6.86 -17.25
C TYR A 395 27.32 5.75 -18.10
N MET A 396 27.72 5.74 -19.37
CA MET A 396 27.45 4.66 -20.31
C MET A 396 28.73 3.87 -20.59
N GLU A 397 28.66 2.55 -20.54
CA GLU A 397 29.74 1.69 -20.99
C GLU A 397 29.66 1.52 -22.51
N THR A 398 30.75 1.86 -23.18
CA THR A 398 30.89 1.77 -24.63
C THR A 398 32.05 0.88 -24.99
N ASN A 399 31.93 0.14 -26.08
CA ASN A 399 33.03 -0.70 -26.60
C ASN A 399 34.23 0.15 -27.02
N THR A 400 34.00 1.40 -27.43
CA THR A 400 35.01 2.27 -28.03
C THR A 400 35.78 3.09 -26.98
N PHE A 401 35.10 3.61 -25.96
CA PHE A 401 35.69 4.57 -25.01
C PHE A 401 35.75 4.06 -23.57
N GLY A 402 35.23 2.87 -23.29
CA GLY A 402 34.98 2.41 -21.92
C GLY A 402 33.83 3.21 -21.29
N LYS A 403 34.01 3.68 -20.05
CA LYS A 403 33.01 4.46 -19.31
C LYS A 403 32.99 5.91 -19.79
N VAL A 404 31.88 6.31 -20.39
CA VAL A 404 31.61 7.67 -20.87
C VAL A 404 30.71 8.40 -19.88
N PRO A 405 31.13 9.54 -19.29
CA PRO A 405 30.25 10.35 -18.48
C PRO A 405 29.14 10.98 -19.34
N LEU A 406 27.93 11.03 -18.81
CA LEU A 406 26.77 11.57 -19.50
C LEU A 406 26.35 12.91 -18.88
N PHE A 407 25.82 13.80 -19.72
CA PHE A 407 25.09 14.97 -19.24
C PHE A 407 23.74 14.55 -18.65
N PRO A 408 23.18 15.32 -17.70
CA PRO A 408 21.85 15.04 -17.14
C PRO A 408 20.77 14.77 -18.20
N SER A 409 20.73 15.55 -19.30
CA SER A 409 19.73 15.31 -20.35
C SER A 409 19.97 14.02 -21.13
N GLU A 410 21.23 13.58 -21.26
CA GLU A 410 21.61 12.31 -21.89
C GLU A 410 21.27 11.12 -20.97
N ILE A 411 21.41 11.27 -19.64
CA ILE A 411 20.94 10.26 -18.68
C ILE A 411 19.42 10.11 -18.82
N ARG A 412 18.68 11.22 -18.87
CA ARG A 412 17.22 11.20 -19.07
C ARG A 412 16.84 10.59 -20.42
N GLU A 413 17.57 10.90 -21.48
CA GLU A 413 17.29 10.38 -22.82
C GLU A 413 17.54 8.87 -22.88
N PHE A 414 18.63 8.39 -22.28
CA PHE A 414 19.12 7.02 -22.42
C PHE A 414 18.90 6.13 -21.19
N HIS A 415 18.11 6.54 -20.19
CA HIS A 415 17.88 5.76 -18.96
C HIS A 415 17.45 4.32 -19.24
N HIS A 416 16.58 4.06 -20.22
CA HIS A 416 16.18 2.71 -20.64
C HIS A 416 17.37 1.82 -21.08
N PHE A 417 18.39 2.39 -21.74
CA PHE A 417 19.65 1.68 -22.01
C PHE A 417 20.47 1.48 -20.75
N LEU A 418 20.53 2.50 -19.88
CA LEU A 418 21.26 2.44 -18.61
C LEU A 418 20.64 1.42 -17.65
N SER A 419 19.32 1.26 -17.62
CA SER A 419 18.61 0.23 -16.86
C SER A 419 19.02 -1.15 -17.35
N CYS A 420 19.09 -1.34 -18.68
CA CYS A 420 19.61 -2.59 -19.25
C CYS A 420 21.07 -2.84 -18.89
N GLN A 421 21.93 -1.81 -18.92
CA GLN A 421 23.33 -1.91 -18.51
C GLN A 421 23.46 -2.29 -17.04
N ARG A 422 22.67 -1.66 -16.16
CA ARG A 422 22.66 -1.91 -14.72
C ARG A 422 22.20 -3.34 -14.41
N LEU A 423 21.15 -3.81 -15.06
CA LEU A 423 20.60 -5.14 -14.82
C LEU A 423 21.45 -6.28 -15.42
N ASN A 424 22.20 -6.01 -16.50
CA ASN A 424 23.12 -6.99 -17.11
C ASN A 424 24.47 -7.10 -16.39
N ASN A 425 24.90 -6.06 -15.67
CA ASN A 425 26.16 -6.09 -14.94
C ASN A 425 25.94 -6.76 -13.57
N PRO A 426 26.63 -7.88 -13.25
CA PRO A 426 26.40 -8.62 -12.01
C PRO A 426 26.65 -7.81 -10.72
N GLU A 427 27.58 -6.85 -10.74
CA GLU A 427 27.88 -6.02 -9.57
C GLU A 427 26.73 -5.06 -9.28
N THR A 428 26.26 -4.35 -10.31
CA THR A 428 25.19 -3.35 -10.13
C THR A 428 23.79 -3.96 -10.08
N ALA A 429 23.56 -5.13 -10.69
CA ALA A 429 22.33 -5.90 -10.53
C ALA A 429 22.16 -6.41 -9.10
N LYS A 430 23.26 -6.83 -8.45
CA LYS A 430 23.25 -7.29 -7.06
C LYS A 430 22.85 -6.19 -6.08
N GLU A 431 23.19 -4.92 -6.36
CA GLU A 431 22.74 -3.76 -5.57
C GLU A 431 21.23 -3.61 -5.57
N LEU A 432 20.56 -4.07 -6.63
CA LEU A 432 19.10 -4.05 -6.79
C LEU A 432 18.43 -5.36 -6.33
N GLU A 433 19.20 -6.28 -5.74
CA GLU A 433 18.73 -7.65 -5.42
C GLU A 433 18.18 -8.40 -6.66
N TRP A 434 18.57 -7.97 -7.86
CA TRP A 434 18.18 -8.62 -9.10
C TRP A 434 19.07 -9.84 -9.35
N PRO A 435 18.51 -11.05 -9.48
CA PRO A 435 19.31 -12.28 -9.56
C PRO A 435 20.10 -12.43 -10.87
N GLY A 436 19.76 -11.64 -11.89
CA GLY A 436 20.34 -11.82 -13.23
C GLY A 436 19.99 -13.18 -13.84
N LYS A 437 20.65 -13.50 -14.95
CA LYS A 437 20.41 -14.73 -15.70
C LYS A 437 20.80 -15.99 -14.90
N GLU A 438 22.04 -16.03 -14.43
CA GLU A 438 22.60 -17.15 -13.64
C GLU A 438 21.83 -17.39 -12.33
N GLY A 439 21.41 -16.32 -11.64
CA GLY A 439 20.65 -16.45 -10.40
C GLY A 439 19.23 -17.00 -10.59
N LEU A 440 18.60 -16.78 -11.74
CA LEU A 440 17.31 -17.40 -12.09
C LEU A 440 17.50 -18.90 -12.39
N GLU A 441 18.50 -19.24 -13.18
CA GLU A 441 18.85 -20.63 -13.50
C GLU A 441 19.17 -21.45 -12.24
N ASN A 442 19.97 -20.89 -11.33
CA ASN A 442 20.32 -21.52 -10.05
C ASN A 442 19.09 -21.79 -9.16
N GLN A 443 18.01 -21.04 -9.32
CA GLN A 443 16.75 -21.25 -8.62
C GLN A 443 15.80 -22.22 -9.35
N GLY A 444 16.20 -22.75 -10.51
CA GLY A 444 15.40 -23.63 -11.37
C GLY A 444 14.32 -22.91 -12.17
N LEU A 445 14.50 -21.61 -12.42
CA LEU A 445 13.61 -20.74 -13.19
C LEU A 445 14.11 -20.58 -14.64
N ASP A 446 13.26 -20.05 -15.51
CA ASP A 446 13.57 -19.87 -16.94
C ASP A 446 14.51 -18.66 -17.13
N GLU A 447 15.69 -18.88 -17.70
CA GLU A 447 16.70 -17.84 -17.96
C GLU A 447 16.18 -16.72 -18.87
N ASN A 448 15.22 -17.02 -19.75
CA ASN A 448 14.63 -16.08 -20.70
C ASN A 448 13.82 -14.97 -20.00
N LEU A 449 13.44 -15.16 -18.73
CA LEU A 449 12.79 -14.12 -17.94
C LEU A 449 13.68 -12.89 -17.78
N HIS A 450 15.00 -13.08 -17.67
CA HIS A 450 15.95 -11.97 -17.59
C HIS A 450 15.92 -11.14 -18.87
N ASP A 451 16.08 -11.79 -20.03
CA ASP A 451 16.09 -11.13 -21.33
C ASP A 451 14.73 -10.48 -21.65
N ALA A 452 13.64 -11.08 -21.20
CA ALA A 452 12.30 -10.53 -21.34
C ALA A 452 12.11 -9.25 -20.51
N VAL A 453 12.59 -9.22 -19.25
CA VAL A 453 12.55 -8.02 -18.42
C VAL A 453 13.42 -6.93 -19.02
N LEU A 454 14.65 -7.24 -19.44
CA LEU A 454 15.53 -6.28 -20.11
C LEU A 454 14.90 -5.70 -21.37
N THR A 455 14.32 -6.55 -22.22
CA THR A 455 13.65 -6.10 -23.44
C THR A 455 12.44 -5.23 -23.11
N THR A 456 11.71 -5.55 -22.04
CA THR A 456 10.59 -4.71 -21.58
C THR A 456 11.06 -3.35 -21.09
N CYS A 457 12.10 -3.30 -20.26
CA CYS A 457 12.71 -2.05 -19.81
C CYS A 457 13.29 -1.24 -20.98
N LEU A 458 13.87 -1.89 -22.00
CA LEU A 458 14.42 -1.21 -23.16
C LEU A 458 13.31 -0.57 -24.01
N TYR A 459 12.26 -1.33 -24.32
CA TYR A 459 11.20 -0.91 -25.24
C TYR A 459 10.00 -0.25 -24.53
N HIS A 460 10.05 0.04 -23.23
CA HIS A 460 9.01 0.86 -22.58
C HIS A 460 8.98 2.28 -23.19
N ARG A 461 10.10 2.79 -23.71
CA ARG A 461 10.15 4.10 -24.35
C ARG A 461 9.57 4.09 -25.75
N LYS A 462 8.66 5.03 -26.05
CA LYS A 462 8.10 5.25 -27.40
C LYS A 462 9.19 5.38 -28.48
N SER A 463 10.28 6.09 -28.19
CA SER A 463 11.40 6.32 -29.13
C SER A 463 12.08 5.06 -29.67
N MET A 464 11.87 3.90 -29.03
CA MET A 464 12.40 2.62 -29.50
C MET A 464 11.52 1.97 -30.58
N GLY A 465 10.35 2.54 -30.87
CA GLY A 465 9.37 1.97 -31.78
C GLY A 465 8.68 0.72 -31.22
N TYR A 466 7.58 0.33 -31.86
CA TYR A 466 6.78 -0.83 -31.43
C TYR A 466 6.50 -1.76 -32.61
N VAL A 467 5.63 -1.35 -33.54
CA VAL A 467 5.44 -2.04 -34.83
C VAL A 467 6.39 -1.52 -35.89
N GLN A 468 6.57 -0.19 -35.92
CA GLN A 468 7.43 0.50 -36.86
C GLN A 468 8.61 1.10 -36.10
N LYS A 469 9.70 1.33 -36.83
CA LYS A 469 10.88 1.97 -36.31
C LYS A 469 10.63 3.48 -36.22
N GLU A 470 11.02 4.08 -35.11
CA GLU A 470 11.00 5.54 -34.92
C GLU A 470 12.29 6.18 -35.43
N GLU A 471 12.23 7.45 -35.84
CA GLU A 471 13.40 8.18 -36.36
C GLU A 471 14.51 8.37 -35.31
N ASN A 472 14.15 8.37 -34.01
CA ASN A 472 15.03 8.68 -32.89
C ASN A 472 15.48 7.45 -32.06
N SER A 473 15.49 6.24 -32.64
CA SER A 473 15.90 5.01 -31.91
C SER A 473 17.42 4.81 -31.77
N ARG A 474 18.23 5.73 -32.31
CA ARG A 474 19.70 5.60 -32.35
C ARG A 474 20.34 6.10 -31.05
N ASN A 475 21.07 5.22 -30.36
CA ASN A 475 21.99 5.63 -29.31
C ASN A 475 23.36 5.95 -29.92
N HIS A 476 23.75 7.21 -29.89
CA HIS A 476 24.98 7.67 -30.50
C HIS A 476 26.24 7.36 -29.68
N PHE A 477 26.14 6.90 -28.44
CA PHE A 477 27.30 6.42 -27.66
C PHE A 477 27.59 4.93 -27.92
N LEU A 478 26.54 4.14 -28.18
CA LEU A 478 26.65 2.70 -28.44
C LEU A 478 26.93 2.35 -29.91
N ASP A 479 26.93 3.33 -30.82
CA ASP A 479 27.05 3.11 -32.28
C ASP A 479 26.04 2.12 -32.85
N LYS A 480 24.90 1.99 -32.17
CA LYS A 480 23.92 0.96 -32.48
C LYS A 480 22.57 1.58 -32.77
N ASP A 481 22.02 1.14 -33.89
CA ASP A 481 20.67 1.44 -34.31
C ASP A 481 19.76 0.31 -33.87
N TYR A 482 18.66 0.64 -33.20
CA TYR A 482 17.72 -0.35 -32.68
C TYR A 482 16.48 -0.41 -33.59
N PRO A 483 16.06 -1.62 -34.00
CA PRO A 483 14.87 -1.79 -34.81
C PRO A 483 13.61 -1.64 -33.94
N SER A 484 12.43 -1.73 -34.55
CA SER A 484 11.16 -1.79 -33.80
C SER A 484 11.12 -3.02 -32.88
N LEU A 485 10.28 -3.01 -31.84
CA LEU A 485 10.11 -4.19 -30.98
C LEU A 485 9.72 -5.42 -31.81
N ARG A 486 8.77 -5.28 -32.75
CA ARG A 486 8.33 -6.36 -33.65
C ARG A 486 9.48 -7.00 -34.41
N ASP A 487 10.38 -6.18 -34.95
CA ASP A 487 11.54 -6.68 -35.70
C ASP A 487 12.62 -7.24 -34.76
N TYR A 488 12.81 -6.63 -33.58
CA TYR A 488 13.79 -7.06 -32.59
C TYR A 488 13.53 -8.46 -32.03
N ILE A 489 12.25 -8.80 -31.81
CA ILE A 489 11.87 -10.10 -31.26
C ILE A 489 11.69 -11.18 -32.33
N LYS A 490 11.63 -10.82 -33.62
CA LYS A 490 11.34 -11.76 -34.72
C LYS A 490 12.29 -12.95 -34.77
N ASP A 491 13.56 -12.71 -34.50
CA ASP A 491 14.63 -13.72 -34.53
C ASP A 491 15.03 -14.18 -33.12
N LYS A 492 14.24 -13.84 -32.08
CA LYS A 492 14.49 -14.18 -30.68
C LYS A 492 13.36 -15.03 -30.12
N SER A 493 13.71 -16.09 -29.40
CA SER A 493 12.72 -16.90 -28.67
C SER A 493 12.69 -16.48 -27.21
N PHE A 494 11.52 -16.07 -26.71
CA PHE A 494 11.30 -15.76 -25.30
C PHE A 494 10.43 -16.81 -24.59
N LYS A 495 10.31 -18.01 -25.18
CA LYS A 495 9.65 -19.22 -24.64
C LYS A 495 8.43 -18.96 -23.75
N ASP A 496 7.25 -19.00 -24.36
CA ASP A 496 5.95 -18.81 -23.70
C ASP A 496 5.74 -17.39 -23.12
N ILE A 497 6.45 -16.37 -23.63
CA ILE A 497 6.26 -14.97 -23.24
C ILE A 497 5.93 -14.15 -24.50
N ASP A 498 4.73 -13.58 -24.55
CA ASP A 498 4.37 -12.60 -25.57
C ASP A 498 4.86 -11.21 -25.13
N LEU A 499 6.08 -10.87 -25.54
CA LEU A 499 6.72 -9.60 -25.20
C LEU A 499 6.01 -8.38 -25.76
N MET A 500 5.37 -8.49 -26.93
CA MET A 500 4.65 -7.35 -27.47
C MET A 500 3.51 -6.97 -26.51
N LYS A 501 2.74 -7.96 -26.05
CA LYS A 501 1.66 -7.77 -25.07
C LYS A 501 2.18 -7.22 -23.73
N VAL A 502 3.29 -7.73 -23.22
CA VAL A 502 3.91 -7.25 -21.95
C VAL A 502 4.36 -5.78 -22.09
N VAL A 503 5.06 -5.43 -23.17
CA VAL A 503 5.51 -4.04 -23.41
C VAL A 503 4.32 -3.10 -23.62
N ALA A 504 3.26 -3.53 -24.30
CA ALA A 504 2.06 -2.71 -24.46
C ALA A 504 1.43 -2.33 -23.12
N LEU A 505 1.31 -3.29 -22.20
CA LEU A 505 0.77 -3.02 -20.86
C LEU A 505 1.73 -2.16 -20.03
N MET A 506 3.03 -2.37 -20.13
CA MET A 506 4.03 -1.52 -19.47
C MET A 506 3.92 -0.07 -19.93
N ARG A 507 3.86 0.17 -21.25
CA ARG A 507 3.71 1.52 -21.83
C ARG A 507 2.42 2.20 -21.41
N LEU A 508 1.32 1.46 -21.36
CA LEU A 508 0.04 2.00 -20.90
C LEU A 508 0.07 2.36 -19.42
N SER A 509 0.65 1.51 -18.57
CA SER A 509 0.79 1.80 -17.14
C SER A 509 1.68 3.02 -16.90
N ASP A 510 2.84 3.10 -17.57
CA ASP A 510 3.79 4.21 -17.45
C ASP A 510 3.20 5.53 -18.00
N GLY A 511 2.52 5.48 -19.16
CA GLY A 511 1.85 6.64 -19.74
C GLY A 511 0.68 7.20 -18.90
N CYS A 512 0.14 6.42 -17.97
CA CYS A 512 -0.87 6.87 -17.00
C CYS A 512 -0.27 7.63 -15.80
N ASP A 513 1.05 7.61 -15.59
CA ASP A 513 1.68 8.30 -14.46
C ASP A 513 1.84 9.80 -14.69
N ILE A 514 0.70 10.48 -14.71
CA ILE A 514 0.60 11.94 -14.90
C ILE A 514 -0.10 12.64 -13.73
N GLN A 515 -0.33 11.93 -12.61
CA GLN A 515 -1.23 12.36 -11.53
C GLN A 515 -0.56 12.93 -10.27
N VAL A 516 -1.37 13.63 -9.47
CA VAL A 516 -0.95 14.51 -8.38
C VAL A 516 -0.84 13.85 -7.01
N ARG A 517 -0.39 12.61 -6.89
CA ARG A 517 -0.10 12.04 -5.55
C ARG A 517 0.91 12.88 -4.71
N ARG A 518 1.44 13.96 -5.31
CA ARG A 518 2.35 14.96 -4.79
C ARG A 518 1.76 16.39 -4.79
N ALA A 519 0.43 16.54 -4.83
CA ALA A 519 -0.22 17.84 -4.65
C ALA A 519 -0.01 18.29 -3.23
N GLY A 520 0.79 19.33 -3.10
CA GLY A 520 0.72 20.17 -1.93
C GLY A 520 -0.55 21.02 -1.97
N THR A 521 -0.72 21.77 -0.89
CA THR A 521 -1.55 22.97 -0.84
C THR A 521 -1.18 23.95 -1.97
N GLU A 522 -2.10 24.86 -2.32
CA GLU A 522 -1.82 25.94 -3.28
C GLU A 522 -0.56 26.75 -2.89
N GLU A 523 -0.30 26.88 -1.58
CA GLU A 523 0.88 27.54 -1.05
C GLU A 523 2.18 26.77 -1.37
N GLU A 524 2.20 25.45 -1.13
CA GLU A 524 3.35 24.59 -1.47
C GLU A 524 3.66 24.64 -2.97
N ILE A 525 2.65 24.54 -3.83
CA ILE A 525 2.82 24.65 -5.29
C ILE A 525 3.42 26.00 -5.66
N LYS A 526 2.88 27.10 -5.10
CA LYS A 526 3.40 28.45 -5.35
C LYS A 526 4.83 28.62 -4.88
N ILE A 527 5.20 28.05 -3.73
CA ILE A 527 6.57 28.06 -3.20
C ILE A 527 7.49 27.31 -4.16
N THR A 528 7.13 26.08 -4.56
CA THR A 528 7.92 25.26 -5.48
C THR A 528 8.15 25.97 -6.81
N LEU A 529 7.10 26.51 -7.44
CA LEU A 529 7.23 27.27 -8.69
C LEU A 529 8.18 28.48 -8.56
N ASN A 530 8.16 29.17 -7.43
CA ASN A 530 9.08 30.28 -7.17
C ASN A 530 10.52 29.81 -6.96
N LEU A 531 10.73 28.64 -6.33
CA LEU A 531 12.06 28.05 -6.17
C LEU A 531 12.64 27.65 -7.53
N LEU A 532 11.86 26.94 -8.37
CA LEU A 532 12.29 26.56 -9.72
C LEU A 532 12.71 27.76 -10.58
N LYS A 533 11.98 28.88 -10.48
CA LYS A 533 12.35 30.12 -11.15
C LYS A 533 13.69 30.69 -10.67
N ARG A 534 13.94 30.68 -9.35
CA ARG A 534 15.20 31.18 -8.77
C ARG A 534 16.37 30.26 -9.10
N ASP A 535 16.14 28.95 -9.08
CA ASP A 535 17.14 27.94 -9.42
C ASP A 535 17.52 28.05 -10.90
N TYR A 536 16.52 28.21 -11.78
CA TYR A 536 16.77 28.47 -13.20
C TYR A 536 17.60 29.74 -13.42
N GLN A 537 17.26 30.86 -12.77
CA GLN A 537 18.04 32.10 -12.87
C GLN A 537 19.50 31.92 -12.46
N THR A 538 19.73 31.15 -11.39
CA THR A 538 21.08 30.86 -10.89
C THR A 538 21.85 29.96 -11.85
N ALA A 539 21.21 28.90 -12.36
CA ALA A 539 21.80 27.98 -13.34
C ALA A 539 22.12 28.69 -14.66
N LEU A 540 21.19 29.53 -15.15
CA LEU A 540 21.37 30.33 -16.36
C LEU A 540 22.59 31.26 -16.23
N LYS A 541 22.74 31.96 -15.10
CA LYS A 541 23.91 32.82 -14.87
C LYS A 541 25.22 32.02 -14.92
N ARG A 542 25.28 30.87 -14.24
CA ARG A 542 26.48 30.00 -14.26
C ARG A 542 26.80 29.49 -15.66
N ALA A 543 25.78 29.11 -16.43
CA ALA A 543 25.94 28.67 -17.81
C ALA A 543 26.48 29.81 -18.69
N ILE A 544 25.98 31.04 -18.54
CA ILE A 544 26.48 32.22 -19.25
C ILE A 544 27.96 32.47 -18.90
N ASP A 545 28.30 32.53 -17.61
CA ASP A 545 29.67 32.75 -17.15
C ASP A 545 30.63 31.68 -17.71
N ALA A 546 30.19 30.41 -17.74
CA ALA A 546 30.97 29.30 -18.29
C ALA A 546 31.15 29.38 -19.81
N VAL A 547 30.14 29.84 -20.55
CA VAL A 547 30.22 30.05 -22.00
C VAL A 547 31.14 31.22 -22.34
N GLU A 548 31.09 32.31 -21.59
CA GLU A 548 32.00 33.45 -21.76
C GLU A 548 33.46 33.07 -21.48
N LEU A 549 33.70 32.31 -20.41
CA LEU A 549 35.03 31.78 -20.09
C LEU A 549 35.53 30.85 -21.19
N TRP A 550 34.69 29.92 -21.65
CA TRP A 550 35.05 29.00 -22.73
C TRP A 550 35.36 29.75 -24.03
N ARG A 551 34.54 30.73 -24.42
CA ARG A 551 34.79 31.58 -25.60
C ARG A 551 36.14 32.29 -25.50
N SER A 552 36.51 32.79 -24.33
CA SER A 552 37.80 33.43 -24.09
C SER A 552 38.97 32.44 -24.27
N ILE A 553 38.86 31.23 -23.72
CA ILE A 553 39.87 30.17 -23.86
C ILE A 553 39.97 29.68 -25.32
N TYR A 554 38.82 29.52 -25.98
CA TYR A 554 38.74 29.14 -27.39
C TYR A 554 39.44 30.17 -28.28
N GLN A 555 39.18 31.48 -28.07
CA GLN A 555 39.82 32.56 -28.83
C GLN A 555 41.34 32.58 -28.63
N ALA A 556 41.83 32.32 -27.41
CA ALA A 556 43.25 32.25 -27.09
C ALA A 556 43.98 30.99 -27.63
N SER A 557 43.24 30.00 -28.13
CA SER A 557 43.80 28.74 -28.63
C SER A 557 44.33 28.85 -30.08
N ASN A 558 45.26 27.98 -30.47
CA ASN A 558 45.79 27.93 -31.83
C ASN A 558 44.77 27.37 -32.85
N ASP A 559 44.99 27.64 -34.15
CA ASP A 559 44.03 27.29 -35.21
C ASP A 559 43.79 25.78 -35.35
N THR A 560 44.82 24.98 -35.09
CA THR A 560 44.71 23.50 -35.10
C THR A 560 43.74 23.02 -34.02
N SER A 561 43.82 23.56 -32.81
CA SER A 561 42.90 23.23 -31.71
C SER A 561 41.49 23.78 -31.93
N LYS A 562 41.36 24.94 -32.58
CA LYS A 562 40.06 25.56 -32.88
C LYS A 562 39.23 24.76 -33.89
N SER A 563 39.88 24.04 -34.82
CA SER A 563 39.21 23.30 -35.90
C SER A 563 38.12 22.34 -35.45
N ILE A 564 38.23 21.79 -34.23
CA ILE A 564 37.30 20.82 -33.64
C ILE A 564 35.99 21.49 -33.18
N PHE A 565 36.05 22.76 -32.78
CA PHE A 565 34.93 23.49 -32.18
C PHE A 565 34.41 24.61 -33.08
N ARG A 566 34.73 24.58 -34.38
CA ARG A 566 34.27 25.60 -35.34
C ARG A 566 32.74 25.72 -35.38
N ASP A 567 32.06 24.61 -35.12
CA ASP A 567 30.59 24.51 -35.12
C ASP A 567 29.97 24.62 -33.72
N ALA A 568 30.78 24.82 -32.67
CA ALA A 568 30.30 24.97 -31.30
C ALA A 568 29.76 26.40 -31.10
N ASP A 569 28.44 26.54 -30.99
CA ASP A 569 27.79 27.84 -30.88
C ASP A 569 26.50 27.74 -30.08
N PHE A 570 26.64 27.42 -28.78
CA PHE A 570 25.57 27.32 -27.79
C PHE A 570 24.39 28.24 -28.12
N ALA A 571 23.18 27.70 -28.23
CA ALA A 571 22.03 28.47 -28.68
C ALA A 571 21.55 29.41 -27.56
N ILE A 572 21.74 30.72 -27.75
CA ILE A 572 21.41 31.78 -26.78
C ILE A 572 20.24 32.61 -27.29
N LYS A 573 19.23 32.84 -26.46
CA LYS A 573 18.13 33.79 -26.73
C LYS A 573 18.25 35.03 -25.85
N VAL A 574 17.89 36.17 -26.42
CA VAL A 574 18.07 37.50 -25.81
C VAL A 574 16.76 38.29 -25.89
N THR A 575 16.46 39.08 -24.86
CA THR A 575 15.31 39.99 -24.86
C THR A 575 15.44 41.03 -25.99
N PRO A 576 14.37 41.30 -26.77
CA PRO A 576 14.40 42.28 -27.85
C PRO A 576 14.77 43.70 -27.42
N ASN A 577 14.44 44.07 -26.17
CA ASN A 577 14.49 45.47 -25.71
C ASN A 577 15.61 45.77 -24.71
N LYS A 578 16.28 44.76 -24.13
CA LYS A 578 17.29 44.97 -23.06
C LYS A 578 18.61 44.24 -23.26
N GLY A 579 18.73 43.35 -24.25
CA GLY A 579 19.97 42.58 -24.44
C GLY A 579 20.23 41.54 -23.34
N GLU A 580 19.29 41.33 -22.41
CA GLU A 580 19.41 40.31 -21.35
C GLU A 580 19.17 38.92 -21.94
N ILE A 581 20.07 37.97 -21.65
CA ILE A 581 19.95 36.57 -22.05
C ILE A 581 18.79 35.92 -21.26
N THR A 582 17.82 35.35 -21.97
CA THR A 582 16.61 34.73 -21.39
C THR A 582 16.66 33.21 -21.35
N SER A 583 17.42 32.60 -22.25
CA SER A 583 17.66 31.15 -22.25
C SER A 583 18.94 30.77 -22.98
N ILE A 584 19.46 29.61 -22.62
CA ILE A 584 20.60 28.97 -23.24
C ILE A 584 20.35 27.47 -23.35
N LYS A 585 20.73 26.85 -24.47
CA LYS A 585 20.57 25.40 -24.68
C LYS A 585 21.65 24.81 -25.60
N LEU A 586 21.81 23.49 -25.55
CA LEU A 586 22.66 22.76 -26.50
C LEU A 586 21.88 22.54 -27.80
N ASN A 587 22.47 22.89 -28.94
CA ASN A 587 21.90 22.56 -30.25
C ASN A 587 22.33 21.14 -30.71
N ASP A 588 21.75 20.62 -31.79
CA ASP A 588 22.07 19.28 -32.29
C ASP A 588 23.54 19.11 -32.71
N LYS A 589 24.21 20.18 -33.12
CA LYS A 589 25.65 20.17 -33.42
C LYS A 589 26.46 20.07 -32.13
N ASP A 590 26.09 20.82 -31.09
CA ASP A 590 26.73 20.77 -29.77
C ASP A 590 26.64 19.37 -29.17
N ARG A 591 25.47 18.71 -29.26
CA ARG A 591 25.31 17.32 -28.80
C ARG A 591 26.27 16.34 -29.51
N ARG A 592 26.52 16.53 -30.82
CA ARG A 592 27.52 15.74 -31.56
C ARG A 592 28.97 16.04 -31.16
N ILE A 593 29.26 17.25 -30.70
CA ILE A 593 30.60 17.65 -30.25
C ILE A 593 31.00 16.93 -28.96
N HIS A 594 30.04 16.53 -28.11
CA HIS A 594 30.34 15.78 -26.89
C HIS A 594 31.11 14.50 -27.18
N ARG A 595 30.60 13.67 -28.08
CA ARG A 595 31.28 12.45 -28.53
C ARG A 595 32.65 12.72 -29.16
N SER A 596 32.76 13.74 -30.02
CA SER A 596 34.03 14.15 -30.62
C SER A 596 35.07 14.55 -29.56
N CYS A 597 34.65 15.26 -28.50
CA CYS A 597 35.52 15.60 -27.38
C CYS A 597 36.05 14.35 -26.67
N LEU A 598 35.18 13.37 -26.41
CA LEU A 598 35.56 12.10 -25.78
C LEU A 598 36.56 11.31 -26.64
N GLU A 599 36.35 11.25 -27.96
CA GLU A 599 37.29 10.64 -28.91
C GLU A 599 38.68 11.27 -28.81
N LYS A 600 38.76 12.60 -28.72
CA LYS A 600 40.05 13.30 -28.58
C LYS A 600 40.71 13.08 -27.23
N LEU A 601 39.92 12.93 -26.16
CA LEU A 601 40.44 12.63 -24.82
C LEU A 601 40.97 11.20 -24.71
N HIS A 602 40.32 10.25 -25.37
CA HIS A 602 40.74 8.86 -25.41
C HIS A 602 41.96 8.63 -26.33
N ASN A 603 42.05 9.36 -27.44
CA ASN A 603 43.17 9.24 -28.37
C ASN A 603 44.47 9.85 -27.79
N GLY A 604 45.42 8.99 -27.42
CA GLY A 604 46.74 9.38 -26.89
C GLY A 604 47.58 10.26 -27.81
N SER A 605 47.32 10.24 -29.12
CA SER A 605 48.01 11.06 -30.13
C SER A 605 47.47 12.49 -30.23
N SER A 606 46.36 12.83 -29.58
CA SER A 606 45.85 14.19 -29.52
C SER A 606 46.81 15.12 -28.78
N SER A 607 46.93 16.38 -29.22
CA SER A 607 47.76 17.36 -28.51
C SER A 607 47.16 17.72 -27.14
N GLU A 608 48.00 18.09 -26.19
CA GLU A 608 47.55 18.48 -24.85
C GLU A 608 46.63 19.71 -24.88
N CYS A 609 46.85 20.63 -25.83
CA CYS A 609 45.98 21.79 -26.03
C CYS A 609 44.56 21.38 -26.46
N VAL A 610 44.44 20.42 -27.39
CA VAL A 610 43.15 19.87 -27.83
C VAL A 610 42.42 19.20 -26.67
N ARG A 611 43.12 18.36 -25.89
CA ARG A 611 42.53 17.69 -24.72
C ARG A 611 42.04 18.68 -23.67
N LYS A 612 42.81 19.73 -23.39
CA LYS A 612 42.39 20.80 -22.47
C LYS A 612 41.13 21.50 -22.98
N LEU A 613 41.10 21.89 -24.25
CA LEU A 613 39.94 22.58 -24.84
C LEU A 613 38.69 21.70 -24.82
N ALA A 614 38.83 20.39 -25.09
CA ALA A 614 37.75 19.40 -24.98
C ALA A 614 37.20 19.29 -23.55
N ARG A 615 38.06 19.22 -22.52
CA ARG A 615 37.60 19.21 -21.11
C ARG A 615 36.83 20.48 -20.75
N HIS A 616 37.36 21.64 -21.13
CA HIS A 616 36.69 22.91 -20.84
C HIS A 616 35.34 23.00 -21.55
N TRP A 617 35.27 22.57 -22.82
CA TRP A 617 33.99 22.53 -23.54
C TRP A 617 32.98 21.59 -22.88
N ILE A 618 33.38 20.37 -22.47
CA ILE A 618 32.49 19.42 -21.79
C ILE A 618 31.95 20.05 -20.49
N MET A 619 32.81 20.67 -19.67
CA MET A 619 32.38 21.34 -18.44
C MET A 619 31.40 22.48 -18.70
N THR A 620 31.64 23.28 -19.74
CA THR A 620 30.72 24.36 -20.15
C THR A 620 29.40 23.80 -20.68
N ALA A 621 29.46 22.77 -21.52
CA ALA A 621 28.28 22.12 -22.08
C ALA A 621 27.41 21.48 -20.99
N GLU A 622 28.01 20.85 -19.98
CA GLU A 622 27.28 20.32 -18.82
C GLU A 622 26.53 21.42 -18.06
N MET A 623 27.15 22.60 -17.85
CA MET A 623 26.46 23.73 -17.21
C MET A 623 25.30 24.26 -18.05
N VAL A 624 25.45 24.30 -19.38
CA VAL A 624 24.38 24.68 -20.30
C VAL A 624 23.26 23.64 -20.29
N ASP A 625 23.59 22.35 -20.32
CA ASP A 625 22.63 21.24 -20.27
C ASP A 625 21.78 21.27 -19.00
N ARG A 626 22.43 21.47 -17.83
CA ARG A 626 21.72 21.63 -16.54
C ARG A 626 20.78 22.82 -16.56
N ALA A 627 21.23 23.98 -17.06
CA ALA A 627 20.37 25.16 -17.16
C ALA A 627 19.17 24.92 -18.09
N GLU A 628 19.38 24.23 -19.22
CA GLU A 628 18.31 23.82 -20.12
C GLU A 628 17.31 22.87 -19.43
N MET A 629 17.79 21.88 -18.67
CA MET A 629 16.94 20.96 -17.92
C MET A 629 16.07 21.67 -16.89
N ILE A 630 16.67 22.54 -16.07
CA ILE A 630 15.94 23.30 -15.04
C ILE A 630 14.88 24.21 -15.69
N SER A 631 15.16 24.76 -16.88
CA SER A 631 14.21 25.63 -17.60
C SER A 631 12.88 24.94 -17.96
N LYS A 632 12.89 23.61 -18.10
CA LYS A 632 11.72 22.80 -18.46
C LYS A 632 10.90 22.36 -17.25
N GLN A 633 11.44 22.50 -16.04
CA GLN A 633 10.86 21.92 -14.83
C GLN A 633 9.61 22.64 -14.34
N GLU A 634 9.47 23.95 -14.57
CA GLU A 634 8.23 24.66 -14.22
C GLU A 634 7.03 24.01 -14.91
N ASN A 635 7.15 23.74 -16.22
CA ASN A 635 6.07 23.16 -17.01
C ASN A 635 5.91 21.67 -16.77
N HIS A 636 7.03 20.94 -16.56
CA HIS A 636 6.98 19.53 -16.17
C HIS A 636 6.26 19.35 -14.83
N TYR A 637 6.61 20.16 -13.82
CA TYR A 637 5.93 20.16 -12.52
C TYR A 637 4.45 20.50 -12.67
N LEU A 638 4.11 21.60 -13.37
CA LEU A 638 2.70 21.98 -13.59
C LEU A 638 1.89 20.89 -14.29
N LYS A 639 2.49 20.18 -15.26
CA LYS A 639 1.84 19.05 -15.95
C LYS A 639 1.31 18.01 -14.97
N HIS A 640 2.17 17.53 -14.06
CA HIS A 640 1.78 16.57 -13.02
C HIS A 640 0.82 17.18 -11.99
N GLN A 641 0.99 18.46 -11.66
CA GLN A 641 0.13 19.13 -10.68
C GLN A 641 -1.33 19.31 -11.13
N CYS A 642 -1.57 19.39 -12.44
CA CYS A 642 -2.90 19.66 -12.99
C CYS A 642 -3.86 18.47 -12.99
N VAL A 643 -3.39 17.24 -12.77
CA VAL A 643 -4.22 16.03 -12.81
C VAL A 643 -4.33 15.43 -11.42
N GLU A 644 -5.46 15.61 -10.76
CA GLU A 644 -5.69 15.12 -9.39
C GLU A 644 -5.55 13.60 -9.27
N GLU A 645 -6.19 12.91 -10.19
CA GLU A 645 -6.35 11.46 -10.18
C GLU A 645 -6.46 10.97 -11.62
N VAL A 646 -5.90 9.80 -11.91
CA VAL A 646 -6.12 9.06 -13.15
C VAL A 646 -6.94 7.82 -12.82
N ARG A 647 -8.15 7.74 -13.37
CA ARG A 647 -9.04 6.59 -13.21
C ARG A 647 -8.99 5.70 -14.45
N VAL A 648 -8.90 4.39 -14.23
CA VAL A 648 -9.00 3.39 -15.30
C VAL A 648 -10.29 2.60 -15.08
N ILE A 649 -11.23 2.74 -16.01
CA ILE A 649 -12.61 2.28 -15.83
C ILE A 649 -13.00 1.33 -16.97
N PRO A 650 -13.36 0.06 -16.69
CA PRO A 650 -13.96 -0.82 -17.69
C PRO A 650 -15.29 -0.24 -18.21
N THR A 651 -15.51 -0.24 -19.52
CA THR A 651 -16.77 0.27 -20.10
C THR A 651 -17.84 -0.81 -20.19
N ASP A 652 -19.06 -0.41 -20.58
CA ASP A 652 -20.14 -1.35 -20.93
C ASP A 652 -19.79 -2.30 -22.09
N ARG A 653 -18.72 -2.00 -22.85
CA ARG A 653 -18.21 -2.85 -23.93
C ARG A 653 -17.13 -3.82 -23.46
N PHE A 654 -16.71 -3.77 -22.19
CA PHE A 654 -15.68 -4.64 -21.63
C PHE A 654 -16.15 -6.09 -21.56
N ASN A 655 -15.47 -7.00 -22.26
CA ASN A 655 -15.74 -8.43 -22.25
C ASN A 655 -14.50 -9.24 -22.70
N LYS A 656 -14.60 -10.58 -22.68
CA LYS A 656 -13.51 -11.51 -23.02
C LYS A 656 -12.92 -11.33 -24.43
N ASN A 657 -13.67 -10.72 -25.35
CA ASN A 657 -13.25 -10.47 -26.72
C ASN A 657 -12.78 -9.03 -26.96
N ASN A 658 -13.07 -8.11 -26.03
CA ASN A 658 -12.69 -6.70 -26.11
C ASN A 658 -12.58 -6.09 -24.69
N PHE A 659 -11.36 -5.94 -24.20
CA PHE A 659 -11.01 -5.20 -22.99
C PHE A 659 -11.04 -3.70 -23.29
N ASN A 660 -12.23 -3.12 -23.21
CA ASN A 660 -12.44 -1.70 -23.45
C ASN A 660 -12.42 -0.91 -22.13
N PHE A 661 -11.51 0.06 -22.05
CA PHE A 661 -11.32 0.94 -20.89
C PHE A 661 -11.50 2.41 -21.26
N ILE A 662 -11.93 3.19 -20.28
CA ILE A 662 -11.81 4.65 -20.26
C ILE A 662 -10.68 5.00 -19.28
N ILE A 663 -9.71 5.78 -19.74
CA ILE A 663 -8.75 6.48 -18.89
C ILE A 663 -9.30 7.89 -18.70
N GLN A 664 -9.78 8.15 -17.49
CA GLN A 664 -10.38 9.42 -17.11
C GLN A 664 -9.39 10.23 -16.28
N LEU A 665 -9.11 11.46 -16.73
CA LEU A 665 -8.25 12.41 -16.03
C LEU A 665 -9.11 13.34 -15.19
N ILE A 666 -8.86 13.38 -13.89
CA ILE A 666 -9.56 14.27 -12.96
C ILE A 666 -8.73 15.53 -12.78
N GLU A 667 -9.34 16.71 -12.95
CA GLU A 667 -8.63 17.99 -12.84
C GLU A 667 -8.34 18.34 -11.38
N ASN A 668 -7.13 18.83 -11.11
CA ASN A 668 -6.84 19.43 -9.82
C ASN A 668 -7.38 20.87 -9.78
N ASN A 669 -8.49 21.06 -9.06
CA ASN A 669 -9.17 22.36 -8.92
C ASN A 669 -8.26 23.47 -8.35
N LEU A 670 -7.21 23.15 -7.60
CA LEU A 670 -6.28 24.14 -7.04
C LEU A 670 -5.43 24.83 -8.13
N VAL A 671 -5.20 24.13 -9.24
CA VAL A 671 -4.29 24.57 -10.31
C VAL A 671 -4.89 24.48 -11.72
N SER A 672 -6.19 24.22 -11.85
CA SER A 672 -6.91 24.17 -13.14
C SER A 672 -6.71 25.43 -13.99
N LYS A 673 -6.50 26.60 -13.36
CA LYS A 673 -6.11 27.86 -14.03
C LYS A 673 -4.82 27.79 -14.88
N TYR A 674 -4.00 26.75 -14.72
CA TYR A 674 -2.80 26.51 -15.51
C TYR A 674 -3.02 25.55 -16.70
N LEU A 675 -4.10 24.77 -16.73
CA LEU A 675 -4.37 23.79 -17.79
C LEU A 675 -4.46 24.42 -19.18
N ASP A 676 -5.10 25.59 -19.27
CA ASP A 676 -5.32 26.28 -20.53
C ASP A 676 -4.20 27.27 -20.89
N LYS A 677 -3.12 27.30 -20.09
CA LYS A 677 -1.94 28.10 -20.42
C LYS A 677 -1.06 27.39 -21.46
N PRO A 678 -0.36 28.14 -22.31
CA PRO A 678 0.66 27.57 -23.20
C PRO A 678 1.71 26.79 -22.39
N TYR A 679 2.06 25.60 -22.87
CA TYR A 679 3.06 24.74 -22.20
C TYR A 679 4.45 25.37 -22.16
N SER A 680 4.80 26.23 -23.11
CA SER A 680 6.03 27.02 -23.06
C SER A 680 5.85 28.34 -23.82
N GLN A 681 6.79 29.27 -23.67
CA GLN A 681 6.80 30.52 -24.45
C GLN A 681 6.92 30.28 -25.98
N GLU A 682 7.30 29.07 -26.40
CA GLU A 682 7.54 28.70 -27.80
C GLU A 682 6.46 27.75 -28.36
N SER A 683 5.51 27.31 -27.53
CA SER A 683 4.46 26.36 -27.92
C SER A 683 3.10 27.05 -27.92
N GLU A 684 2.30 26.81 -28.96
CA GLU A 684 0.87 27.17 -28.98
C GLU A 684 0.01 26.10 -28.28
N GLU A 685 0.53 24.89 -28.06
CA GLU A 685 -0.18 23.81 -27.35
C GLU A 685 -0.33 24.15 -25.86
N THR A 686 -1.54 23.99 -25.32
CA THR A 686 -1.81 24.17 -23.88
C THR A 686 -1.30 22.98 -23.06
N VAL A 687 -1.16 23.17 -21.74
CA VAL A 687 -0.83 22.07 -20.81
C VAL A 687 -1.83 20.92 -20.94
N ARG A 688 -3.13 21.24 -21.06
CA ARG A 688 -4.20 20.26 -21.29
C ARG A 688 -3.97 19.42 -22.55
N GLN A 689 -3.72 20.08 -23.68
CA GLN A 689 -3.49 19.39 -24.96
C GLN A 689 -2.25 18.51 -24.93
N LEU A 690 -1.19 18.96 -24.24
CA LEU A 690 0.02 18.16 -24.07
C LEU A 690 -0.26 16.89 -23.25
N ILE A 691 -0.98 17.02 -22.14
CA ILE A 691 -1.36 15.87 -21.29
C ILE A 691 -2.18 14.88 -22.13
N GLU A 692 -3.24 15.33 -22.79
CA GLU A 692 -4.07 14.47 -23.66
C GLU A 692 -3.24 13.74 -24.70
N LYS A 693 -2.32 14.46 -25.35
CA LYS A 693 -1.41 13.91 -26.36
C LYS A 693 -0.44 12.89 -25.76
N GLU A 694 0.11 13.11 -24.58
CA GLU A 694 1.04 12.18 -23.92
C GLU A 694 0.34 10.85 -23.60
N VAL A 695 -0.82 10.90 -22.94
CA VAL A 695 -1.53 9.66 -22.59
C VAL A 695 -2.08 8.94 -23.83
N SER A 696 -2.63 9.68 -24.80
CA SER A 696 -3.19 9.07 -26.03
C SER A 696 -2.13 8.49 -26.95
N ASN A 697 -0.96 9.12 -27.06
CA ASN A 697 0.13 8.67 -27.93
C ASN A 697 0.64 7.27 -27.60
N GLU A 698 0.62 6.88 -26.32
CA GLU A 698 1.10 5.55 -25.92
C GLU A 698 0.17 4.46 -26.45
N TYR A 699 -1.15 4.61 -26.29
CA TYR A 699 -2.12 3.68 -26.86
C TYR A 699 -2.14 3.69 -28.39
N GLU A 700 -2.05 4.86 -29.01
CA GLU A 700 -2.03 4.99 -30.48
C GLU A 700 -0.87 4.22 -31.11
N SER A 701 0.26 4.08 -30.40
CA SER A 701 1.41 3.29 -30.87
C SER A 701 1.19 1.77 -30.87
N ILE A 702 0.19 1.28 -30.13
CA ILE A 702 -0.06 -0.16 -29.91
C ILE A 702 -1.45 -0.65 -30.38
N LYS A 703 -2.39 0.26 -30.68
CA LYS A 703 -3.81 -0.06 -30.95
C LYS A 703 -4.06 -1.08 -32.07
N ASP A 704 -3.20 -1.12 -33.09
CA ASP A 704 -3.38 -1.98 -34.27
C ASP A 704 -2.84 -3.42 -34.07
N CYS A 705 -2.38 -3.77 -32.86
CA CYS A 705 -1.74 -5.06 -32.59
C CYS A 705 -2.68 -6.16 -32.07
N SER A 706 -4.01 -5.91 -32.06
CA SER A 706 -5.05 -6.92 -31.77
C SER A 706 -4.95 -7.63 -30.40
N TYR A 707 -4.57 -6.93 -29.34
CA TYR A 707 -4.56 -7.49 -27.96
C TYR A 707 -5.93 -7.50 -27.28
N LYS A 708 -7.01 -7.35 -28.05
CA LYS A 708 -8.37 -7.08 -27.56
C LYS A 708 -8.46 -5.82 -26.68
N LEU A 709 -7.40 -5.02 -26.60
CA LEU A 709 -7.31 -3.87 -25.72
C LEU A 709 -7.73 -2.62 -26.47
N SER A 710 -8.68 -1.86 -25.93
CA SER A 710 -9.09 -0.58 -26.47
C SER A 710 -9.26 0.46 -25.39
N VAL A 711 -8.70 1.65 -25.60
CA VAL A 711 -8.62 2.70 -24.59
C VAL A 711 -9.20 3.99 -25.14
N ILE A 712 -10.02 4.66 -24.34
CA ILE A 712 -10.60 5.96 -24.63
C ILE A 712 -10.12 6.94 -23.57
N TYR A 713 -9.68 8.13 -23.97
CA TYR A 713 -9.20 9.18 -23.08
C TYR A 713 -10.25 10.27 -22.94
N GLN A 714 -10.47 10.74 -21.72
CA GLN A 714 -11.35 11.89 -21.47
C GLN A 714 -11.00 12.60 -20.16
N TRP A 715 -11.33 13.90 -20.08
CA TRP A 715 -11.40 14.61 -18.81
C TRP A 715 -12.70 14.29 -18.10
N GLY A 716 -12.65 14.14 -16.77
CA GLY A 716 -13.81 13.86 -15.93
C GLY A 716 -14.12 14.99 -14.95
N ASP A 717 -15.38 15.08 -14.55
CA ASP A 717 -15.79 15.92 -13.42
C ASP A 717 -15.41 15.23 -12.09
N ASN A 718 -15.23 16.02 -11.02
CA ASN A 718 -14.95 15.51 -9.66
C ASN A 718 -16.12 14.72 -9.03
N GLU A 719 -17.16 14.38 -9.79
CA GLU A 719 -18.21 13.51 -9.28
C GLU A 719 -17.69 12.08 -9.08
N PRO A 720 -18.03 11.42 -7.96
CA PRO A 720 -17.71 10.01 -7.77
C PRO A 720 -18.38 9.18 -8.86
N PHE A 721 -17.57 8.40 -9.59
CA PHE A 721 -18.07 7.45 -10.58
C PHE A 721 -18.79 6.32 -9.85
N TYR A 722 -20.11 6.40 -9.75
CA TYR A 722 -20.95 5.26 -9.42
C TYR A 722 -21.22 4.51 -10.74
N PRO A 723 -20.69 3.29 -10.95
CA PRO A 723 -21.12 2.48 -12.06
C PRO A 723 -22.63 2.27 -11.93
N ARG A 724 -23.41 2.91 -12.81
CA ARG A 724 -24.82 2.58 -12.98
C ARG A 724 -24.82 1.13 -13.46
N ASN A 725 -25.39 0.23 -12.67
CA ASN A 725 -25.57 -1.22 -12.91
C ASN A 725 -24.56 -2.14 -12.18
N TYR A 726 -24.59 -2.11 -10.85
CA TYR A 726 -24.57 -3.34 -10.05
C TYR A 726 -25.83 -3.34 -9.18
N GLN A 727 -26.95 -3.79 -9.76
CA GLN A 727 -28.14 -4.24 -9.03
C GLN A 727 -28.27 -5.75 -9.18
#